data_AF-A0A0M8Y799-F1
#
_entry.id   AF-A0A0M8Y799-F1
#
_cell.length_a   1.000
_cell.length_b   1.000
_cell.length_c   1.000
_cell.angle_alpha   90.00
_cell.angle_beta   90.00
_cell.angle_gamma   90.00
#
_symmetry.space_group_name_H-M   'P 1'
#
loop_
_entity.id
_entity.type
_entity.pdbx_description
1 polymer ?
#
loop_
_entity_poly.entity_id
_entity_poly.type
_entity_poly.pdbx_seq_one_letter_code
_entity_poly.pdbx_strand_id
1 'polypeptide(L)'
;MAEDLSTSVRDLYADAEQRLLALVARQLDGGFEAPGWAVAKLRDIQPLRRAAQGVVDALGTAMQLEVFSAVTEAYDVGARAGLAELGALSDVDVRRIAESTPGTRAVDRIAAETIELVTETHRGILRGVEDGYRQVIAESSATPLLGVDTRRQATQAAMSRFADRGLRSFVDRRGRSWQMTSYAEMAVRTAVGRAAVEAHGDKLRAAGIELVIVSNAPHNCDLCAPFEGEVLALGGPGGARTVEMEHATDDGRTVRVHVAGSLDEARRAGLQHPNCRHSTSAYLPGVTRAPVEHSEDPDGYAASQRQRAIERAIRKWKNKSAAALTPEAKRAAEARVRAYQGKMREHLAAHPELIRRREREQPGASNLPSTAPPPPRDAVEAARVRAGDERTLPEMADEQLGAAIRPGVLDGRDLDRIRDESDRRDLADLLDRVRPGGRMVDDLTPFSDDELARIAPHLDDEQMLRVMAEADRRDLDAAMPAIRSDLVGMSDRDLAARARNVPEDGPAIGAEAHRRRALAELFPGGRLVADLSGLDDELLVWGIRYARPDDAARIAAEIDRRHPPAPPPPLGGATVADTLAARNALDDAMHPVDLDDPPPADPDEWGAYGADVRKGPDGTEHMSATERWVYERELEARSQRSAYSREEIREMYREHIYLQELAAEDYTNGFMLNRKARAAGVDPSSLFSGPSHVAYARASEDLIRFWEEVSPRITLAEFTEQVTGVRTGAGETARHAREDQRRRF
;
A
#
# COMPACT_ATOMS: atom_id res chain seq x y z
N MET A 1 -37.14 4.19 8.69
CA MET A 1 -36.54 3.38 7.60
C MET A 1 -36.94 3.92 6.23
N ALA A 2 -38.00 3.46 5.54
CA ALA A 2 -38.31 3.96 4.19
C ALA A 2 -38.68 5.47 4.10
N GLU A 3 -39.04 6.08 5.24
CA GLU A 3 -39.40 7.50 5.34
C GLU A 3 -38.16 8.41 5.39
N ASP A 4 -37.03 7.88 5.86
CA ASP A 4 -35.77 8.63 5.98
C ASP A 4 -34.99 8.60 4.66
N LEU A 5 -35.02 7.48 3.93
CA LEU A 5 -34.30 7.31 2.66
C LEU A 5 -34.89 8.14 1.51
N SER A 6 -36.21 8.38 1.51
CA SER A 6 -36.78 9.29 0.51
C SER A 6 -36.48 10.76 0.80
N THR A 7 -36.02 11.09 2.03
CA THR A 7 -35.87 12.47 2.51
C THR A 7 -34.86 13.26 1.69
N SER A 8 -33.74 12.70 1.24
CA SER A 8 -32.74 13.46 0.47
C SER A 8 -33.21 13.85 -0.94
N VAL A 9 -33.82 12.94 -1.71
CA VAL A 9 -34.39 13.27 -3.03
C VAL A 9 -35.53 14.23 -2.87
N ARG A 10 -36.37 13.93 -1.88
CA ARG A 10 -37.37 14.83 -1.40
C ARG A 10 -36.67 16.19 -1.26
N ASP A 11 -35.58 16.23 -0.53
CA ASP A 11 -34.76 17.36 -0.17
C ASP A 11 -33.93 18.00 -1.34
N LEU A 12 -34.20 17.65 -2.60
CA LEU A 12 -33.70 18.41 -3.76
C LEU A 12 -34.80 19.21 -4.46
N TYR A 13 -36.04 18.72 -4.44
CA TYR A 13 -37.13 19.29 -5.25
C TYR A 13 -37.64 20.64 -4.75
N ALA A 14 -37.77 20.85 -3.45
CA ALA A 14 -38.16 22.19 -2.97
C ALA A 14 -37.02 23.19 -2.89
N ASP A 15 -35.74 22.80 -2.91
CA ASP A 15 -34.67 23.79 -3.11
C ASP A 15 -34.79 24.31 -4.53
N ALA A 16 -35.02 23.40 -5.49
CA ALA A 16 -35.36 23.78 -6.84
C ALA A 16 -36.63 24.65 -6.87
N GLU A 17 -37.74 24.24 -6.23
CA GLU A 17 -38.99 25.03 -6.18
C GLU A 17 -38.75 26.43 -5.60
N GLN A 18 -38.04 26.54 -4.47
CA GLN A 18 -37.74 27.81 -3.81
C GLN A 18 -36.83 28.69 -4.69
N ARG A 19 -35.79 28.12 -5.31
CA ARG A 19 -34.91 28.84 -6.23
C ARG A 19 -35.68 29.35 -7.45
N LEU A 20 -36.57 28.54 -8.02
CA LEU A 20 -37.42 28.92 -9.15
C LEU A 20 -38.42 30.02 -8.79
N LEU A 21 -39.10 29.91 -7.64
CA LEU A 21 -39.99 30.96 -7.13
C LEU A 21 -39.22 32.26 -6.85
N ALA A 22 -38.02 32.16 -6.28
CA ALA A 22 -37.17 33.32 -6.04
C ALA A 22 -36.65 33.97 -7.33
N LEU A 23 -36.34 33.18 -8.37
CA LEU A 23 -36.01 33.69 -9.71
C LEU A 23 -37.17 34.49 -10.30
N VAL A 24 -38.39 33.95 -10.22
CA VAL A 24 -39.61 34.65 -10.66
C VAL A 24 -39.81 35.95 -9.87
N ALA A 25 -39.71 35.91 -8.54
CA ALA A 25 -39.89 37.09 -7.69
C ALA A 25 -38.84 38.18 -7.99
N ARG A 26 -37.56 37.81 -8.11
CA ARG A 26 -36.48 38.75 -8.48
C ARG A 26 -36.71 39.36 -9.86
N GLN A 27 -37.13 38.55 -10.83
CA GLN A 27 -37.37 39.06 -12.18
C GLN A 27 -38.59 40.00 -12.24
N LEU A 28 -39.54 39.86 -11.32
CA LEU A 28 -40.69 40.76 -11.20
C LEU A 28 -40.40 42.02 -10.39
N ASP A 29 -39.33 42.04 -9.59
CA ASP A 29 -38.98 43.18 -8.75
C ASP A 29 -38.51 44.39 -9.57
N GLY A 30 -38.74 45.58 -9.02
CA GLY A 30 -38.31 46.85 -9.58
C GLY A 30 -39.12 47.37 -10.79
N GLY A 31 -38.97 48.67 -11.05
CA GLY A 31 -39.53 49.33 -12.24
C GLY A 31 -41.06 49.44 -12.28
N PHE A 32 -41.77 49.18 -11.17
CA PHE A 32 -43.24 49.14 -11.13
C PHE A 32 -43.92 50.41 -11.65
N GLU A 33 -43.26 51.57 -11.59
CA GLU A 33 -43.81 52.85 -12.05
C GLU A 33 -43.43 53.20 -13.50
N ALA A 34 -42.58 52.39 -14.15
CA ALA A 34 -42.09 52.67 -15.51
C ALA A 34 -43.19 52.44 -16.58
N PRO A 35 -43.34 53.36 -17.56
CA PRO A 35 -44.17 53.12 -18.74
C PRO A 35 -43.69 51.86 -19.49
N GLY A 36 -44.63 51.01 -19.92
CA GLY A 36 -44.27 49.78 -20.65
C GLY A 36 -43.65 48.66 -19.79
N TRP A 37 -43.76 48.73 -18.45
CA TRP A 37 -43.26 47.69 -17.52
C TRP A 37 -43.60 46.25 -17.95
N ALA A 38 -44.84 46.00 -18.36
CA ALA A 38 -45.27 44.66 -18.79
C ALA A 38 -44.49 44.17 -20.01
N VAL A 39 -44.24 45.04 -21.00
CA VAL A 39 -43.47 44.72 -22.20
C VAL A 39 -42.00 44.47 -21.85
N ALA A 40 -41.43 45.26 -20.94
CA ALA A 40 -40.07 45.05 -20.44
C ALA A 40 -39.94 43.68 -19.75
N LYS A 41 -40.85 43.35 -18.83
CA LYS A 41 -40.85 42.06 -18.13
C LYS A 41 -41.11 40.87 -19.08
N LEU A 42 -41.91 41.02 -20.13
CA LEU A 42 -42.08 39.97 -21.14
C LEU A 42 -40.78 39.69 -21.94
N ARG A 43 -39.90 40.68 -22.11
CA ARG A 43 -38.58 40.46 -22.75
C ARG A 43 -37.64 39.65 -21.85
N ASP A 44 -37.86 39.66 -20.54
CA ASP A 44 -37.07 38.93 -19.56
C ASP A 44 -37.37 37.42 -19.48
N ILE A 45 -38.35 36.93 -20.25
CA ILE A 45 -38.71 35.50 -20.27
C ILE A 45 -37.53 34.62 -20.71
N GLN A 46 -36.71 35.06 -21.68
CA GLN A 46 -35.58 34.25 -22.14
C GLN A 46 -34.48 34.12 -21.07
N PRO A 47 -34.04 35.21 -20.41
CA PRO A 47 -33.20 35.10 -19.21
C PRO A 47 -33.80 34.20 -18.12
N LEU A 48 -35.08 34.36 -17.80
CA LEU A 48 -35.77 33.53 -16.79
C LEU A 48 -35.73 32.04 -17.15
N ARG A 49 -36.04 31.70 -18.41
CA ARG A 49 -35.98 30.32 -18.91
C ARG A 49 -34.58 29.72 -18.76
N ARG A 50 -33.53 30.45 -19.16
CA ARG A 50 -32.14 29.97 -19.02
C ARG A 50 -31.76 29.74 -17.56
N ALA A 51 -32.14 30.66 -16.67
CA ALA A 51 -31.88 30.51 -15.24
C ALA A 51 -32.66 29.33 -14.63
N ALA A 52 -33.91 29.14 -15.04
CA ALA A 52 -34.73 28.00 -14.62
C ALA A 52 -34.18 26.67 -15.13
N GLN A 53 -33.69 26.62 -16.38
CA GLN A 53 -33.03 25.44 -16.95
C GLN A 53 -31.83 25.01 -16.11
N GLY A 54 -30.95 25.94 -15.73
CA GLY A 54 -29.80 25.62 -14.88
C GLY A 54 -30.19 25.03 -13.51
N VAL A 55 -31.32 25.45 -12.94
CA VAL A 55 -31.85 24.86 -11.69
C VAL A 55 -32.39 23.44 -11.93
N VAL A 56 -33.07 23.21 -13.05
CA VAL A 56 -33.63 21.89 -13.40
C VAL A 56 -32.54 20.89 -13.78
N ASP A 57 -31.50 21.32 -14.49
CA ASP A 57 -30.35 20.46 -14.85
C ASP A 57 -29.59 20.03 -13.58
N ALA A 58 -29.31 20.96 -12.67
CA ALA A 58 -28.69 20.65 -11.40
C ALA A 58 -29.55 19.71 -10.54
N LEU A 59 -30.87 19.93 -10.52
CA LEU A 59 -31.84 19.03 -9.88
C LEU A 59 -31.78 17.62 -10.49
N GLY A 60 -31.72 17.51 -11.82
CA GLY A 60 -31.64 16.24 -12.53
C GLY A 60 -30.43 15.41 -12.11
N THR A 61 -29.23 15.99 -12.17
CA THR A 61 -27.99 15.30 -11.80
C THR A 61 -27.98 14.88 -10.33
N ALA A 62 -28.35 15.79 -9.42
CA ALA A 62 -28.38 15.48 -7.99
C ALA A 62 -29.43 14.40 -7.66
N MET A 63 -30.61 14.47 -8.28
CA MET A 63 -31.69 13.52 -8.05
C MET A 63 -31.30 12.10 -8.47
N GLN A 64 -30.61 11.92 -9.59
CA GLN A 64 -30.21 10.59 -10.06
C GLN A 64 -29.34 9.85 -9.04
N LEU A 65 -28.34 10.54 -8.47
CA LEU A 65 -27.45 9.99 -7.45
C LEU A 65 -28.22 9.64 -6.18
N GLU A 66 -29.08 10.54 -5.70
CA GLU A 66 -29.86 10.34 -4.48
C GLU A 66 -30.91 9.22 -4.63
N VAL A 67 -31.56 9.09 -5.79
CA VAL A 67 -32.50 7.98 -6.04
C VAL A 67 -31.76 6.65 -6.05
N PHE A 68 -30.62 6.57 -6.74
CA PHE A 68 -29.82 5.35 -6.77
C PHE A 68 -29.37 4.95 -5.36
N SER A 69 -28.79 5.88 -4.60
CA SER A 69 -28.36 5.66 -3.22
C SER A 69 -29.52 5.20 -2.32
N ALA A 70 -30.67 5.86 -2.40
CA ALA A 70 -31.83 5.50 -1.60
C ALA A 70 -32.38 4.11 -1.93
N VAL A 71 -32.39 3.71 -3.21
CA VAL A 71 -32.83 2.38 -3.65
C VAL A 71 -31.84 1.31 -3.20
N THR A 72 -30.53 1.53 -3.35
CA THR A 72 -29.49 0.60 -2.90
C THR A 72 -29.54 0.38 -1.39
N GLU A 73 -29.56 1.46 -0.60
CA GLU A 73 -29.65 1.35 0.87
C GLU A 73 -30.94 0.62 1.29
N ALA A 74 -32.06 0.89 0.61
CA ALA A 74 -33.31 0.19 0.88
C ALA A 74 -33.22 -1.31 0.56
N TYR A 75 -32.55 -1.65 -0.53
CA TYR A 75 -32.29 -3.03 -0.92
C TYR A 75 -31.42 -3.74 0.13
N ASP A 76 -30.34 -3.10 0.59
CA ASP A 76 -29.45 -3.67 1.61
C ASP A 76 -30.14 -3.83 2.97
N VAL A 77 -30.97 -2.86 3.36
CA VAL A 77 -31.84 -2.98 4.54
C VAL A 77 -32.78 -4.18 4.40
N GLY A 78 -33.42 -4.34 3.24
CA GLY A 78 -34.32 -5.47 2.96
C GLY A 78 -33.60 -6.82 2.98
N ALA A 79 -32.42 -6.89 2.36
CA ALA A 79 -31.58 -8.08 2.34
C ALA A 79 -31.11 -8.47 3.75
N ARG A 80 -30.66 -7.50 4.56
CA ARG A 80 -30.30 -7.74 5.96
C ARG A 80 -31.48 -8.19 6.80
N ALA A 81 -32.65 -7.59 6.61
CA ALA A 81 -33.87 -8.04 7.29
C ALA A 81 -34.21 -9.48 6.93
N GLY A 82 -34.09 -9.87 5.66
CA GLY A 82 -34.29 -11.25 5.21
C GLY A 82 -33.30 -12.20 5.86
N LEU A 83 -32.00 -11.88 5.82
CA LEU A 83 -30.96 -12.68 6.47
C LEU A 83 -31.14 -12.81 8.00
N ALA A 84 -31.59 -11.74 8.67
CA ALA A 84 -31.84 -11.78 10.10
C ALA A 84 -32.98 -12.75 10.46
N GLU A 85 -34.04 -12.81 9.64
CA GLU A 85 -35.13 -13.80 9.80
C GLU A 85 -34.65 -15.24 9.53
N LEU A 86 -33.63 -15.41 8.68
CA LEU A 86 -33.00 -16.71 8.40
C LEU A 86 -31.99 -17.15 9.47
N GLY A 87 -31.56 -16.29 10.38
CA GLY A 87 -30.62 -16.63 11.47
C GLY A 87 -31.13 -17.68 12.46
N ALA A 88 -32.38 -18.13 12.30
CA ALA A 88 -32.93 -19.31 12.98
C ALA A 88 -32.62 -20.64 12.26
N LEU A 89 -32.01 -20.60 11.06
CA LEU A 89 -31.55 -21.75 10.26
C LEU A 89 -30.04 -21.99 10.46
N SER A 90 -29.51 -23.13 10.02
CA SER A 90 -28.11 -23.52 10.26
C SER A 90 -27.09 -22.52 9.70
N ASP A 91 -26.01 -22.23 10.44
CA ASP A 91 -25.00 -21.19 10.15
C ASP A 91 -24.35 -21.30 8.76
N VAL A 92 -24.29 -22.51 8.18
CA VAL A 92 -23.62 -22.79 6.90
C VAL A 92 -24.42 -22.24 5.71
N ASP A 93 -25.75 -22.28 5.77
CA ASP A 93 -26.60 -21.80 4.67
C ASP A 93 -26.76 -20.28 4.69
N VAL A 94 -26.76 -19.66 5.88
CA VAL A 94 -26.82 -18.20 6.02
C VAL A 94 -25.60 -17.52 5.39
N ARG A 95 -24.39 -18.09 5.53
CA ARG A 95 -23.18 -17.56 4.87
C ARG A 95 -23.28 -17.63 3.35
N ARG A 96 -23.70 -18.78 2.79
CA ARG A 96 -23.88 -18.94 1.33
C ARG A 96 -24.93 -17.97 0.78
N ILE A 97 -26.04 -17.77 1.50
CA ILE A 97 -27.11 -16.84 1.10
C ILE A 97 -26.68 -15.38 1.26
N ALA A 98 -25.85 -15.06 2.26
CA ALA A 98 -25.24 -13.74 2.40
C ALA A 98 -24.24 -13.46 1.27
N GLU A 99 -23.45 -14.45 0.87
CA GLU A 99 -22.48 -14.39 -0.24
C GLU A 99 -23.12 -14.36 -1.63
N SER A 100 -24.39 -14.78 -1.76
CA SER A 100 -25.14 -14.60 -3.01
C SER A 100 -25.24 -13.11 -3.35
N THR A 101 -24.67 -12.75 -4.51
CA THR A 101 -24.52 -11.37 -4.99
C THR A 101 -25.84 -10.60 -4.84
N PRO A 102 -25.82 -9.33 -4.38
CA PRO A 102 -26.99 -8.47 -4.41
C PRO A 102 -27.65 -8.52 -5.79
N GLY A 103 -28.98 -8.42 -5.86
CA GLY A 103 -29.69 -8.33 -7.12
C GLY A 103 -29.40 -6.99 -7.81
N THR A 104 -28.17 -6.78 -8.28
CA THR A 104 -27.71 -5.53 -8.92
C THR A 104 -28.65 -5.13 -10.04
N ARG A 105 -29.14 -6.12 -10.81
CA ARG A 105 -30.15 -5.91 -11.86
C ARG A 105 -31.50 -5.40 -11.34
N ALA A 106 -31.93 -5.82 -10.15
CA ALA A 106 -33.17 -5.36 -9.53
C ALA A 106 -33.01 -3.91 -9.02
N VAL A 107 -31.90 -3.61 -8.36
CA VAL A 107 -31.54 -2.25 -7.91
C VAL A 107 -31.48 -1.30 -9.11
N ASP A 108 -30.70 -1.65 -10.14
CA ASP A 108 -30.54 -0.85 -11.36
C ASP A 108 -31.89 -0.59 -12.03
N ARG A 109 -32.73 -1.63 -12.16
CA ARG A 109 -34.06 -1.52 -12.76
C ARG A 109 -34.98 -0.59 -11.95
N ILE A 110 -35.09 -0.78 -10.64
CA ILE A 110 -35.97 0.04 -9.78
C ILE A 110 -35.50 1.49 -9.76
N ALA A 111 -34.18 1.70 -9.66
CA ALA A 111 -33.59 3.03 -9.70
C ALA A 111 -33.84 3.71 -11.06
N ALA A 112 -33.57 3.02 -12.17
CA ALA A 112 -33.79 3.55 -13.52
C ALA A 112 -35.26 3.89 -13.77
N GLU A 113 -36.20 2.98 -13.44
CA GLU A 113 -37.65 3.22 -13.55
C GLU A 113 -38.08 4.47 -12.75
N THR A 114 -37.52 4.65 -11.55
CA THR A 114 -37.84 5.78 -10.67
C THR A 114 -37.24 7.08 -11.20
N ILE A 115 -35.99 7.05 -11.66
CA ILE A 115 -35.30 8.18 -12.28
C ILE A 115 -36.05 8.63 -13.53
N GLU A 116 -36.45 7.71 -14.41
CA GLU A 116 -37.20 8.02 -15.62
C GLU A 116 -38.54 8.68 -15.27
N LEU A 117 -39.33 8.04 -14.39
CA LEU A 117 -40.62 8.55 -13.94
C LEU A 117 -40.53 9.99 -13.41
N VAL A 118 -39.50 10.27 -12.62
CA VAL A 118 -39.30 11.57 -12.00
C VAL A 118 -38.69 12.58 -13.01
N THR A 119 -37.80 12.16 -13.89
CA THR A 119 -37.19 13.03 -14.93
C THR A 119 -38.22 13.48 -15.97
N GLU A 120 -39.15 12.62 -16.38
CA GLU A 120 -40.22 12.97 -17.34
C GLU A 120 -40.99 14.23 -16.92
N THR A 121 -41.11 14.45 -15.62
CA THR A 121 -41.84 15.57 -15.05
C THR A 121 -41.10 16.90 -15.13
N HIS A 122 -39.78 16.90 -15.34
CA HIS A 122 -38.93 18.10 -15.32
C HIS A 122 -39.27 19.08 -16.44
N ARG A 123 -39.66 18.57 -17.61
CA ARG A 123 -40.15 19.40 -18.72
C ARG A 123 -41.35 20.25 -18.32
N GLY A 124 -42.22 19.69 -17.47
CA GLY A 124 -43.36 20.39 -16.92
C GLY A 124 -42.96 21.57 -16.03
N ILE A 125 -41.89 21.43 -15.24
CA ILE A 125 -41.40 22.46 -14.31
C ILE A 125 -41.09 23.75 -15.06
N LEU A 126 -40.29 23.67 -16.12
CA LEU A 126 -39.88 24.83 -16.93
C LEU A 126 -41.09 25.56 -17.52
N ARG A 127 -42.03 24.80 -18.09
CA ARG A 127 -43.29 25.33 -18.61
C ARG A 127 -44.11 26.00 -17.51
N GLY A 128 -44.21 25.39 -16.34
CA GLY A 128 -44.93 25.93 -15.19
C GLY A 128 -44.35 27.25 -14.68
N VAL A 129 -43.02 27.39 -14.69
CA VAL A 129 -42.33 28.65 -14.33
C VAL A 129 -42.65 29.76 -15.32
N GLU A 130 -42.58 29.48 -16.62
CA GLU A 130 -42.90 30.47 -17.65
C GLU A 130 -44.37 30.88 -17.66
N ASP A 131 -45.28 29.91 -17.60
CA ASP A 131 -46.72 30.17 -17.61
C ASP A 131 -47.13 30.93 -16.34
N GLY A 132 -46.53 30.58 -15.20
CA GLY A 132 -46.67 31.33 -13.95
C GLY A 132 -46.19 32.76 -14.07
N TYR A 133 -45.00 32.98 -14.62
CA TYR A 133 -44.44 34.32 -14.83
C TYR A 133 -45.31 35.18 -15.76
N ARG A 134 -45.77 34.63 -16.89
CA ARG A 134 -46.69 35.30 -17.83
C ARG A 134 -48.01 35.63 -17.15
N GLN A 135 -48.57 34.71 -16.37
CA GLN A 135 -49.81 34.92 -15.63
C GLN A 135 -49.66 36.05 -14.61
N VAL A 136 -48.55 36.10 -13.86
CA VAL A 136 -48.31 37.18 -12.89
C VAL A 136 -48.21 38.52 -13.61
N ILE A 137 -47.52 38.62 -14.75
CA ILE A 137 -47.47 39.87 -15.55
C ILE A 137 -48.86 40.29 -16.02
N ALA A 138 -49.65 39.35 -16.55
CA ALA A 138 -50.99 39.64 -17.06
C ALA A 138 -51.92 40.18 -15.95
N GLU A 139 -51.96 39.51 -14.80
CA GLU A 139 -52.77 39.92 -13.65
C GLU A 139 -52.29 41.27 -13.08
N SER A 140 -50.98 41.48 -13.01
CA SER A 140 -50.39 42.72 -12.48
C SER A 140 -50.60 43.94 -13.39
N SER A 141 -50.85 43.70 -14.68
CA SER A 141 -51.11 44.76 -15.67
C SER A 141 -52.58 45.14 -15.75
N ALA A 142 -53.49 44.20 -15.48
CA ALA A 142 -54.94 44.40 -15.58
C ALA A 142 -55.54 45.06 -14.33
N THR A 143 -55.21 44.58 -13.13
CA THR A 143 -55.86 45.02 -11.87
C THR A 143 -55.69 46.53 -11.58
N PRO A 144 -54.52 47.16 -11.80
CA PRO A 144 -54.36 48.58 -11.54
C PRO A 144 -55.19 49.48 -12.48
N LEU A 145 -55.53 49.01 -13.68
CA LEU A 145 -56.39 49.76 -14.62
C LEU A 145 -57.84 49.86 -14.13
N LEU A 146 -58.24 48.98 -13.21
CA LEU A 146 -59.55 48.98 -12.56
C LEU A 146 -59.60 49.91 -11.33
N GLY A 147 -58.48 50.54 -10.96
CA GLY A 147 -58.39 51.46 -9.81
C GLY A 147 -58.48 50.80 -8.42
N VAL A 148 -58.43 49.46 -8.36
CA VAL A 148 -58.62 48.68 -7.13
C VAL A 148 -57.34 48.57 -6.30
N ASP A 149 -56.19 48.33 -6.95
CA ASP A 149 -54.89 48.10 -6.32
C ASP A 149 -53.77 48.80 -7.09
N THR A 150 -52.67 49.15 -6.40
CA THR A 150 -51.42 49.56 -7.07
C THR A 150 -50.78 48.38 -7.83
N ARG A 151 -49.96 48.65 -8.86
CA ARG A 151 -49.24 47.59 -9.60
C ARG A 151 -48.38 46.70 -8.70
N ARG A 152 -47.78 47.29 -7.66
CA ARG A 152 -47.02 46.56 -6.64
C ARG A 152 -47.92 45.62 -5.81
N GLN A 153 -49.08 46.09 -5.37
CA GLN A 153 -50.06 45.26 -4.65
C GLN A 153 -50.64 44.15 -5.54
N ALA A 154 -50.95 44.46 -6.80
CA ALA A 154 -51.43 43.48 -7.77
C ALA A 154 -50.37 42.39 -8.06
N THR A 155 -49.10 42.79 -8.22
CA THR A 155 -47.97 41.84 -8.38
C THR A 155 -47.78 40.97 -7.15
N GLN A 156 -47.86 41.56 -5.95
CA GLN A 156 -47.81 40.81 -4.71
C GLN A 156 -48.94 39.79 -4.62
N ALA A 157 -50.18 40.18 -4.92
CA ALA A 157 -51.34 39.30 -4.85
C ALA A 157 -51.25 38.17 -5.88
N ALA A 158 -50.82 38.47 -7.11
CA ALA A 158 -50.59 37.49 -8.17
C ALA A 158 -49.45 36.53 -7.82
N MET A 159 -48.34 37.04 -7.26
CA MET A 159 -47.23 36.21 -6.79
C MET A 159 -47.65 35.30 -5.62
N SER A 160 -48.46 35.81 -4.69
CA SER A 160 -49.02 34.99 -3.60
C SER A 160 -49.98 33.91 -4.10
N ARG A 161 -50.75 34.16 -5.17
CA ARG A 161 -51.59 33.15 -5.84
C ARG A 161 -50.75 32.12 -6.58
N PHE A 162 -49.69 32.56 -7.26
CA PHE A 162 -48.74 31.68 -7.94
C PHE A 162 -48.03 30.75 -6.95
N ALA A 163 -47.54 31.29 -5.83
CA ALA A 163 -46.94 30.49 -4.75
C ALA A 163 -47.94 29.56 -4.06
N ASP A 164 -49.23 29.96 -3.92
CA ASP A 164 -50.30 29.10 -3.39
C ASP A 164 -50.61 27.91 -4.28
N ARG A 165 -50.59 28.16 -5.59
CA ARG A 165 -50.71 27.11 -6.58
C ARG A 165 -49.46 26.23 -6.50
N GLY A 166 -48.28 26.82 -6.39
CA GLY A 166 -46.99 26.14 -6.53
C GLY A 166 -46.75 25.75 -8.00
N LEU A 167 -45.61 25.11 -8.25
CA LEU A 167 -45.30 24.55 -9.57
C LEU A 167 -46.04 23.20 -9.74
N ARG A 168 -47.36 23.27 -9.92
CA ARG A 168 -48.24 22.11 -10.20
C ARG A 168 -48.20 21.67 -11.65
N SER A 169 -47.00 21.50 -12.19
CA SER A 169 -46.79 21.06 -13.57
C SER A 169 -46.93 19.55 -13.78
N PHE A 170 -47.21 18.81 -12.70
CA PHE A 170 -47.26 17.36 -12.65
C PHE A 170 -48.72 16.95 -12.71
N VAL A 171 -49.14 16.28 -13.78
CA VAL A 171 -50.48 15.72 -13.89
C VAL A 171 -50.34 14.22 -14.01
N ASP A 172 -50.93 13.47 -13.08
CA ASP A 172 -50.90 12.02 -13.17
C ASP A 172 -51.84 11.48 -14.26
N ARG A 173 -51.76 10.18 -14.55
CA ARG A 173 -52.64 9.52 -15.54
C ARG A 173 -54.14 9.65 -15.23
N ARG A 174 -54.50 9.99 -13.98
CA ARG A 174 -55.89 10.20 -13.53
C ARG A 174 -56.30 11.68 -13.55
N GLY A 175 -55.47 12.57 -14.12
CA GLY A 175 -55.76 13.99 -14.26
C GLY A 175 -55.55 14.82 -12.98
N ARG A 176 -54.95 14.24 -11.93
CA ARG A 176 -54.72 14.97 -10.68
C ARG A 176 -53.45 15.81 -10.80
N SER A 177 -53.51 17.07 -10.39
CA SER A 177 -52.35 17.95 -10.33
C SER A 177 -51.57 17.73 -9.02
N TRP A 178 -50.27 17.48 -9.13
CA TRP A 178 -49.36 17.28 -8.02
C TRP A 178 -48.38 18.43 -7.87
N GLN A 179 -47.94 18.70 -6.63
CA GLN A 179 -46.75 19.50 -6.41
C GLN A 179 -45.52 18.66 -6.76
N MET A 180 -44.52 19.30 -7.37
CA MET A 180 -43.27 18.64 -7.80
C MET A 180 -42.62 17.83 -6.68
N THR A 181 -42.62 18.45 -5.51
CA THR A 181 -42.07 17.93 -4.28
C THR A 181 -42.80 16.66 -3.83
N SER A 182 -44.10 16.80 -3.58
CA SER A 182 -44.95 15.69 -3.11
C SER A 182 -44.96 14.50 -4.07
N TYR A 183 -44.84 14.74 -5.38
CA TYR A 183 -44.76 13.67 -6.36
C TYR A 183 -43.43 12.91 -6.29
N ALA A 184 -42.30 13.63 -6.30
CA ALA A 184 -40.98 13.03 -6.24
C ALA A 184 -40.77 12.22 -4.93
N GLU A 185 -41.18 12.76 -3.78
CA GLU A 185 -41.12 12.02 -2.51
C GLU A 185 -41.98 10.75 -2.54
N MET A 186 -43.20 10.85 -3.06
CA MET A 186 -44.10 9.71 -3.18
C MET A 186 -43.51 8.61 -4.09
N ALA A 187 -42.97 9.00 -5.25
CA ALA A 187 -42.38 8.07 -6.20
C ALA A 187 -41.17 7.34 -5.60
N VAL A 188 -40.23 8.09 -5.01
CA VAL A 188 -39.02 7.54 -4.39
C VAL A 188 -39.35 6.68 -3.18
N ARG A 189 -40.26 7.12 -2.31
CA ARG A 189 -40.71 6.31 -1.16
C ARG A 189 -41.31 4.98 -1.60
N THR A 190 -42.06 5.00 -2.69
CA THR A 190 -42.64 3.77 -3.28
C THR A 190 -41.55 2.86 -3.82
N ALA A 191 -40.55 3.42 -4.51
CA ALA A 191 -39.41 2.67 -5.03
C ALA A 191 -38.56 2.04 -3.91
N VAL A 192 -38.24 2.81 -2.86
CA VAL A 192 -37.55 2.36 -1.65
C VAL A 192 -38.29 1.22 -0.97
N GLY A 193 -39.61 1.34 -0.78
CA GLY A 193 -40.42 0.27 -0.20
C GLY A 193 -40.42 -1.00 -1.06
N ARG A 194 -40.49 -0.86 -2.39
CA ARG A 194 -40.41 -1.98 -3.32
C ARG A 194 -39.04 -2.66 -3.29
N ALA A 195 -37.97 -1.89 -3.30
CA ALA A 195 -36.59 -2.40 -3.25
C ALA A 195 -36.35 -3.22 -1.98
N ALA A 196 -36.78 -2.72 -0.82
CA ALA A 196 -36.65 -3.44 0.44
C ALA A 196 -37.43 -4.78 0.45
N VAL A 197 -38.66 -4.78 -0.08
CA VAL A 197 -39.48 -6.01 -0.16
C VAL A 197 -38.94 -6.99 -1.19
N GLU A 198 -38.42 -6.51 -2.32
CA GLU A 198 -37.81 -7.34 -3.37
C GLU A 198 -36.53 -8.02 -2.83
N ALA A 199 -35.65 -7.26 -2.19
CA ALA A 199 -34.44 -7.80 -1.56
C ALA A 199 -34.72 -8.82 -0.45
N HIS A 200 -35.72 -8.52 0.39
CA HIS A 200 -36.18 -9.45 1.43
C HIS A 200 -36.69 -10.75 0.82
N GLY A 201 -37.58 -10.66 -0.17
CA GLY A 201 -38.11 -11.82 -0.89
C GLY A 201 -37.05 -12.63 -1.64
N ASP A 202 -36.01 -11.98 -2.17
CA ASP A 202 -34.87 -12.65 -2.81
C ASP A 202 -34.10 -13.53 -1.82
N LYS A 203 -33.83 -13.01 -0.61
CA LYS A 203 -33.14 -13.79 0.44
C LYS A 203 -34.00 -14.95 0.95
N LEU A 204 -35.31 -14.75 1.09
CA LEU A 204 -36.23 -15.83 1.45
C LEU A 204 -36.30 -16.93 0.37
N ARG A 205 -36.38 -16.54 -0.91
CA ARG A 205 -36.38 -17.50 -2.03
C ARG A 205 -35.07 -18.28 -2.12
N ALA A 206 -33.93 -17.62 -1.87
CA ALA A 206 -32.63 -18.28 -1.81
C ALA A 206 -32.54 -19.32 -0.66
N ALA A 207 -33.31 -19.11 0.41
CA ALA A 207 -33.45 -20.07 1.52
C ALA A 207 -34.54 -21.14 1.29
N GLY A 208 -35.22 -21.14 0.14
CA GLY A 208 -36.34 -22.05 -0.14
C GLY A 208 -37.64 -21.69 0.59
N ILE A 209 -37.73 -20.51 1.18
CA ILE A 209 -38.96 -20.00 1.82
C ILE A 209 -39.80 -19.29 0.75
N GLU A 210 -40.96 -19.86 0.42
CA GLU A 210 -41.85 -19.33 -0.61
C GLU A 210 -43.04 -18.53 -0.06
N LEU A 211 -43.25 -18.53 1.26
CA LEU A 211 -44.38 -17.88 1.92
C LEU A 211 -43.93 -16.70 2.78
N VAL A 212 -44.70 -15.62 2.72
CA VAL A 212 -44.54 -14.44 3.57
C VAL A 212 -45.85 -14.08 4.25
N ILE A 213 -45.74 -13.44 5.41
CA ILE A 213 -46.86 -12.83 6.10
C ILE A 213 -46.75 -11.31 6.03
N VAL A 214 -47.89 -10.64 5.80
CA VAL A 214 -47.94 -9.17 5.78
C VAL A 214 -47.95 -8.63 7.20
N SER A 215 -47.06 -7.66 7.48
CA SER A 215 -46.95 -7.01 8.79
C SER A 215 -48.25 -6.32 9.21
N ASN A 216 -48.54 -6.20 10.50
CA ASN A 216 -49.50 -5.22 11.00
C ASN A 216 -48.87 -3.82 10.96
N ALA A 217 -49.53 -2.86 10.29
CA ALA A 217 -49.10 -1.46 10.27
C ALA A 217 -50.10 -0.56 11.03
N PRO A 218 -49.64 0.32 11.95
CA PRO A 218 -50.52 1.23 12.67
C PRO A 218 -51.30 2.15 11.71
N HIS A 219 -52.59 2.35 11.99
CA HIS A 219 -53.49 3.21 11.22
C HIS A 219 -53.53 2.83 9.74
N ASN A 220 -53.85 1.55 9.47
CA ASN A 220 -53.92 1.02 8.11
C ASN A 220 -54.95 1.79 7.25
N CYS A 221 -54.83 1.68 5.93
CA CYS A 221 -55.82 2.22 5.02
C CYS A 221 -56.68 1.10 4.42
N ASP A 222 -57.85 1.49 3.91
CA ASP A 222 -58.85 0.58 3.32
C ASP A 222 -58.30 -0.33 2.20
N LEU A 223 -57.24 0.10 1.49
CA LEU A 223 -56.61 -0.69 0.43
C LEU A 223 -55.71 -1.82 0.96
N CYS A 224 -55.08 -1.61 2.11
CA CYS A 224 -54.18 -2.59 2.73
C CYS A 224 -54.87 -3.46 3.77
N ALA A 225 -55.94 -2.97 4.39
CA ALA A 225 -56.67 -3.68 5.44
C ALA A 225 -57.00 -5.15 5.08
N PRO A 226 -57.42 -5.50 3.84
CA PRO A 226 -57.75 -6.89 3.49
C PRO A 226 -56.56 -7.86 3.48
N PHE A 227 -55.32 -7.36 3.44
CA PHE A 227 -54.11 -8.17 3.30
C PHE A 227 -53.29 -8.21 4.59
N GLU A 228 -53.68 -7.47 5.63
CA GLU A 228 -52.94 -7.38 6.88
C GLU A 228 -53.00 -8.70 7.67
N GLY A 229 -51.84 -9.26 8.02
CA GLY A 229 -51.77 -10.55 8.70
C GLY A 229 -52.01 -11.76 7.78
N GLU A 230 -52.35 -11.54 6.50
CA GLU A 230 -52.55 -12.61 5.54
C GLU A 230 -51.23 -13.21 5.07
N VAL A 231 -51.26 -14.51 4.78
CA VAL A 231 -50.13 -15.27 4.24
C VAL A 231 -50.21 -15.24 2.71
N LEU A 232 -49.12 -14.79 2.08
CA LEU A 232 -49.01 -14.64 0.64
C LEU A 232 -47.83 -15.47 0.11
N ALA A 233 -47.99 -16.02 -1.09
CA ALA A 233 -46.89 -16.68 -1.79
C ALA A 233 -46.02 -15.67 -2.54
N LEU A 234 -44.69 -15.79 -2.44
CA LEU A 234 -43.73 -15.00 -3.20
C LEU A 234 -43.72 -15.36 -4.69
N GLY A 235 -44.18 -16.56 -5.06
CA GLY A 235 -44.26 -17.05 -6.43
C GLY A 235 -45.33 -18.13 -6.63
N GLY A 236 -45.47 -18.60 -7.87
CA GLY A 236 -46.41 -19.68 -8.24
C GLY A 236 -47.81 -19.19 -8.67
N PRO A 237 -48.78 -20.11 -8.80
CA PRO A 237 -50.12 -19.77 -9.28
C PRO A 237 -50.81 -18.78 -8.33
N GLY A 238 -51.56 -17.82 -8.87
CA GLY A 238 -52.39 -16.92 -8.06
C GLY A 238 -53.60 -17.62 -7.45
N GLY A 239 -54.36 -16.88 -6.64
CA GLY A 239 -55.59 -17.33 -6.00
C GLY A 239 -55.40 -17.96 -4.62
N ALA A 240 -56.46 -17.82 -3.81
CA ALA A 240 -56.50 -18.37 -2.46
C ALA A 240 -56.50 -19.90 -2.49
N ARG A 241 -55.66 -20.51 -1.66
CA ARG A 241 -55.55 -21.98 -1.55
C ARG A 241 -55.11 -22.40 -0.15
N THR A 242 -55.45 -23.62 0.23
CA THR A 242 -54.91 -24.26 1.42
C THR A 242 -53.89 -25.29 0.98
N VAL A 243 -52.68 -25.20 1.51
CA VAL A 243 -51.56 -26.09 1.19
C VAL A 243 -51.19 -26.86 2.46
N GLU A 244 -51.01 -28.17 2.33
CA GLU A 244 -50.41 -29.01 3.38
C GLU A 244 -48.89 -28.86 3.28
N MET A 245 -48.25 -28.38 4.33
CA MET A 245 -46.79 -28.21 4.39
C MET A 245 -46.24 -28.89 5.65
N GLU A 246 -45.00 -29.33 5.60
CA GLU A 246 -44.31 -29.84 6.78
C GLU A 246 -44.09 -28.71 7.79
N HIS A 247 -44.20 -29.03 9.08
CA HIS A 247 -43.94 -28.11 10.17
C HIS A 247 -42.48 -27.68 10.14
N ALA A 248 -42.20 -26.38 10.25
CA ALA A 248 -40.85 -25.84 10.04
C ALA A 248 -39.79 -26.31 11.07
N THR A 249 -40.21 -26.93 12.17
CA THR A 249 -39.33 -27.41 13.26
C THR A 249 -39.69 -28.79 13.81
N ASP A 250 -40.71 -29.47 13.26
CA ASP A 250 -41.24 -30.72 13.85
C ASP A 250 -41.39 -31.75 12.72
N ASP A 251 -40.31 -32.50 12.47
CA ASP A 251 -40.17 -33.39 11.33
C ASP A 251 -41.28 -34.45 11.28
N GLY A 252 -41.87 -34.66 10.10
CA GLY A 252 -42.95 -35.62 9.89
C GLY A 252 -44.34 -35.16 10.33
N ARG A 253 -44.48 -33.93 10.85
CA ARG A 253 -45.77 -33.30 11.15
C ARG A 253 -46.20 -32.38 10.03
N THR A 254 -47.39 -32.59 9.48
CA THR A 254 -48.00 -31.71 8.47
C THR A 254 -48.93 -30.67 9.10
N VAL A 255 -48.91 -29.46 8.55
CA VAL A 255 -49.73 -28.32 8.95
C VAL A 255 -50.44 -27.74 7.73
N ARG A 256 -51.72 -27.43 7.91
CA ARG A 256 -52.53 -26.71 6.91
C ARG A 256 -52.25 -25.22 6.97
N VAL A 257 -51.75 -24.67 5.88
CA VAL A 257 -51.52 -23.23 5.73
C VAL A 257 -52.52 -22.67 4.73
N HIS A 258 -53.27 -21.63 5.13
CA HIS A 258 -54.11 -20.87 4.22
C HIS A 258 -53.28 -19.77 3.57
N VAL A 259 -53.18 -19.79 2.24
CA VAL A 259 -52.49 -18.77 1.44
C VAL A 259 -53.56 -17.95 0.73
N ALA A 260 -53.63 -16.65 1.02
CA ALA A 260 -54.67 -15.75 0.48
C ALA A 260 -54.48 -15.44 -1.01
N GLY A 261 -53.27 -15.59 -1.53
CA GLY A 261 -52.92 -15.38 -2.94
C GLY A 261 -51.41 -15.17 -3.11
N SER A 262 -51.00 -14.67 -4.28
CA SER A 262 -49.61 -14.26 -4.49
C SER A 262 -49.37 -12.81 -4.07
N LEU A 263 -48.13 -12.48 -3.70
CA LEU A 263 -47.74 -11.11 -3.35
C LEU A 263 -48.01 -10.12 -4.51
N ASP A 264 -47.79 -10.56 -5.75
CA ASP A 264 -48.06 -9.74 -6.94
C ASP A 264 -49.55 -9.55 -7.23
N GLU A 265 -50.40 -10.52 -6.88
CA GLU A 265 -51.85 -10.36 -6.93
C GLU A 265 -52.32 -9.35 -5.88
N ALA A 266 -51.85 -9.47 -4.64
CA ALA A 266 -52.15 -8.51 -3.58
C ALA A 266 -51.69 -7.08 -3.95
N ARG A 267 -50.50 -6.93 -4.55
CA ARG A 267 -50.00 -5.64 -5.05
C ARG A 267 -50.89 -5.03 -6.12
N ARG A 268 -51.38 -5.85 -7.06
CA ARG A 268 -52.33 -5.39 -8.09
C ARG A 268 -53.69 -4.99 -7.49
N ALA A 269 -54.09 -5.63 -6.39
CA ALA A 269 -55.32 -5.33 -5.67
C ALA A 269 -55.22 -4.12 -4.73
N GLY A 270 -54.02 -3.64 -4.38
CA GLY A 270 -53.81 -2.40 -3.62
C GLY A 270 -52.78 -2.47 -2.50
N LEU A 271 -52.24 -3.65 -2.18
CA LEU A 271 -51.16 -3.79 -1.20
C LEU A 271 -49.90 -3.04 -1.68
N GLN A 272 -49.15 -2.42 -0.75
CA GLN A 272 -47.94 -1.66 -1.08
C GLN A 272 -48.17 -0.50 -2.08
N HIS A 273 -49.37 0.10 -2.03
CA HIS A 273 -49.68 1.34 -2.75
C HIS A 273 -48.74 2.50 -2.30
N PRO A 274 -48.71 3.63 -3.02
CA PRO A 274 -47.91 4.77 -2.59
C PRO A 274 -48.24 5.23 -1.18
N ASN A 275 -47.21 5.45 -0.36
CA ASN A 275 -47.26 5.74 1.08
C ASN A 275 -47.69 4.59 2.01
N CYS A 276 -47.87 3.37 1.50
CA CYS A 276 -48.05 2.19 2.32
C CYS A 276 -46.86 2.00 3.28
N ARG A 277 -47.12 1.41 4.46
CA ARG A 277 -46.11 1.12 5.50
C ARG A 277 -45.96 -0.37 5.78
N HIS A 278 -46.75 -1.22 5.14
CA HIS A 278 -46.69 -2.67 5.29
C HIS A 278 -45.39 -3.22 4.73
N SER A 279 -44.70 -4.02 5.53
CA SER A 279 -43.60 -4.88 5.11
C SER A 279 -44.09 -6.33 5.05
N THR A 280 -43.21 -7.21 4.58
CA THR A 280 -43.41 -8.66 4.60
C THR A 280 -42.35 -9.30 5.48
N SER A 281 -42.69 -10.41 6.13
CA SER A 281 -41.78 -11.25 6.91
C SER A 281 -41.95 -12.71 6.51
N ALA A 282 -40.93 -13.53 6.73
CA ALA A 282 -40.98 -14.96 6.46
C ALA A 282 -42.15 -15.64 7.19
N TYR A 283 -42.87 -16.49 6.47
CA TYR A 283 -43.88 -17.37 7.06
C TYR A 283 -43.34 -18.79 7.16
N LEU A 284 -43.14 -19.26 8.39
CA LEU A 284 -42.69 -20.61 8.72
C LEU A 284 -43.90 -21.45 9.18
N PRO A 285 -44.29 -22.50 8.43
CA PRO A 285 -45.45 -23.33 8.77
C PRO A 285 -45.39 -23.89 10.19
N GLY A 286 -46.43 -23.63 10.99
CA GLY A 286 -46.55 -24.10 12.38
C GLY A 286 -45.80 -23.27 13.43
N VAL A 287 -44.86 -22.41 13.02
CA VAL A 287 -44.08 -21.53 13.91
C VAL A 287 -44.60 -20.10 13.86
N THR A 288 -44.75 -19.53 12.66
CA THR A 288 -45.22 -18.16 12.49
C THR A 288 -46.69 -18.06 12.87
N ARG A 289 -47.01 -17.19 13.83
CA ARG A 289 -48.38 -16.86 14.21
C ARG A 289 -48.77 -15.55 13.55
N ALA A 290 -50.01 -15.48 13.07
CA ALA A 290 -50.57 -14.21 12.63
C ALA A 290 -50.55 -13.19 13.78
N PRO A 291 -50.32 -11.90 13.50
CA PRO A 291 -50.42 -10.85 14.51
C PRO A 291 -51.76 -10.97 15.25
N VAL A 292 -51.71 -11.07 16.59
CA VAL A 292 -52.87 -11.43 17.43
C VAL A 292 -53.89 -10.29 17.53
N GLU A 293 -53.50 -9.06 17.22
CA GLU A 293 -54.35 -7.88 17.30
C GLU A 293 -54.26 -7.10 15.99
N HIS A 294 -55.40 -6.90 15.31
CA HIS A 294 -55.52 -5.84 14.30
C HIS A 294 -55.47 -4.49 15.03
N SER A 295 -54.93 -3.44 14.40
CA SER A 295 -54.94 -2.09 14.94
C SER A 295 -56.38 -1.70 15.35
N GLU A 296 -56.70 -1.71 16.65
CA GLU A 296 -58.05 -1.47 17.22
C GLU A 296 -58.54 -0.02 17.07
N ASP A 297 -57.80 0.84 16.37
CA ASP A 297 -58.11 2.26 16.19
C ASP A 297 -58.63 2.56 14.76
N PRO A 298 -59.94 2.38 14.49
CA PRO A 298 -60.55 2.73 13.21
C PRO A 298 -60.50 4.24 12.91
N ASP A 299 -60.39 5.10 13.93
CA ASP A 299 -60.33 6.55 13.78
C ASP A 299 -58.90 7.06 13.55
N GLY A 300 -57.89 6.26 13.88
CA GLY A 300 -56.48 6.63 13.81
C GLY A 300 -55.99 6.96 12.40
N TYR A 301 -56.54 6.30 11.36
CA TYR A 301 -56.25 6.69 9.98
C TYR A 301 -56.82 8.09 9.69
N ALA A 302 -58.07 8.35 10.04
CA ALA A 302 -58.71 9.67 9.84
C ALA A 302 -58.00 10.78 10.64
N ALA A 303 -57.59 10.49 11.88
CA ALA A 303 -56.81 11.38 12.73
C ALA A 303 -55.44 11.69 12.12
N SER A 304 -54.75 10.66 11.59
CA SER A 304 -53.48 10.84 10.88
C SER A 304 -53.66 11.71 9.62
N GLN A 305 -54.75 11.54 8.86
CA GLN A 305 -55.04 12.36 7.68
C GLN A 305 -55.34 13.82 8.04
N ARG A 306 -56.02 14.06 9.18
CA ARG A 306 -56.21 15.41 9.74
C ARG A 306 -54.87 16.04 10.10
N GLN A 307 -53.98 15.31 10.76
CA GLN A 307 -52.62 15.78 11.05
C GLN A 307 -51.90 16.18 9.75
N ARG A 308 -51.94 15.34 8.71
CA ARG A 308 -51.35 15.67 7.40
C ARG A 308 -51.96 16.92 6.77
N ALA A 309 -53.27 17.16 6.96
CA ALA A 309 -53.94 18.37 6.45
C ALA A 309 -53.45 19.63 7.17
N ILE A 310 -53.25 19.57 8.49
CA ILE A 310 -52.69 20.68 9.27
C ILE A 310 -51.26 20.97 8.83
N GLU A 311 -50.43 19.94 8.64
CA GLU A 311 -49.05 20.10 8.14
C GLU A 311 -49.03 20.77 6.76
N ARG A 312 -49.85 20.31 5.81
CA ARG A 312 -50.00 20.95 4.49
C ARG A 312 -50.36 22.43 4.60
N ALA A 313 -51.25 22.79 5.53
CA ALA A 313 -51.62 24.16 5.76
C ALA A 313 -50.47 25.00 6.33
N ILE A 314 -49.70 24.47 7.30
CA ILE A 314 -48.49 25.13 7.83
C ILE A 314 -47.50 25.42 6.70
N ARG A 315 -47.23 24.42 5.85
CA ARG A 315 -46.33 24.56 4.69
C ARG A 315 -46.80 25.63 3.71
N LYS A 316 -48.09 25.62 3.36
CA LYS A 316 -48.70 26.62 2.47
C LYS A 316 -48.41 28.05 2.95
N TRP A 317 -48.60 28.33 4.24
CA TRP A 317 -48.37 29.67 4.79
C TRP A 317 -46.88 30.03 4.91
N LYS A 318 -45.99 29.06 5.11
CA LYS A 318 -44.55 29.28 5.04
C LYS A 318 -44.08 29.64 3.62
N ASN A 319 -44.57 28.93 2.60
CA ASN A 319 -44.26 29.24 1.19
C ASN A 319 -44.74 30.65 0.80
N LYS A 320 -45.92 31.08 1.28
CA LYS A 320 -46.38 32.47 1.09
C LYS A 320 -45.45 33.50 1.75
N SER A 321 -44.89 33.20 2.92
CA SER A 321 -43.93 34.09 3.60
C SER A 321 -42.66 34.27 2.76
N ALA A 322 -42.17 33.18 2.14
CA ALA A 322 -41.01 33.22 1.25
C ALA A 322 -41.29 33.97 -0.08
N ALA A 323 -42.51 33.89 -0.60
CA ALA A 323 -42.95 34.59 -1.81
C ALA A 323 -43.45 36.03 -1.57
N ALA A 324 -43.29 36.57 -0.36
CA ALA A 324 -43.68 37.93 -0.04
C ALA A 324 -42.66 38.95 -0.59
N LEU A 325 -43.16 39.89 -1.39
CA LEU A 325 -42.46 41.07 -1.90
C LEU A 325 -42.51 42.25 -0.90
N THR A 326 -43.39 42.21 0.11
CA THR A 326 -43.51 43.27 1.14
C THR A 326 -43.35 42.74 2.57
N PRO A 327 -42.80 43.54 3.51
CA PRO A 327 -42.71 43.19 4.93
C PRO A 327 -44.07 42.91 5.59
N GLU A 328 -45.13 43.62 5.17
CA GLU A 328 -46.50 43.44 5.69
C GLU A 328 -47.06 42.07 5.31
N ALA A 329 -46.91 41.67 4.04
CA ALA A 329 -47.35 40.38 3.55
C ALA A 329 -46.60 39.22 4.24
N LYS A 330 -45.30 39.41 4.49
CA LYS A 330 -44.48 38.45 5.24
C LYS A 330 -45.00 38.25 6.67
N ARG A 331 -45.24 39.34 7.42
CA ARG A 331 -45.78 39.27 8.80
C ARG A 331 -47.15 38.59 8.86
N ALA A 332 -48.05 38.89 7.93
CA ALA A 332 -49.38 38.27 7.86
C ALA A 332 -49.31 36.76 7.60
N ALA A 333 -48.40 36.31 6.72
CA ALA A 333 -48.17 34.89 6.47
C ALA A 333 -47.62 34.17 7.70
N GLU A 334 -46.64 34.76 8.40
CA GLU A 334 -46.08 34.21 9.63
C GLU A 334 -47.10 34.09 10.77
N ALA A 335 -48.05 35.03 10.89
CA ALA A 335 -49.14 34.93 11.86
C ALA A 335 -50.02 33.69 11.62
N ARG A 336 -50.31 33.38 10.35
CA ARG A 336 -51.06 32.17 9.97
C ARG A 336 -50.28 30.89 10.24
N VAL A 337 -48.96 30.88 10.04
CA VAL A 337 -48.09 29.76 10.44
C VAL A 337 -48.27 29.45 11.93
N ARG A 338 -48.19 30.46 12.80
CA ARG A 338 -48.38 30.30 14.26
C ARG A 338 -49.77 29.76 14.60
N ALA A 339 -50.81 30.24 13.92
CA ALA A 339 -52.18 29.76 14.12
C ALA A 339 -52.35 28.26 13.79
N TYR A 340 -51.82 27.80 12.66
CA TYR A 340 -51.89 26.38 12.30
C TYR A 340 -50.96 25.49 13.16
N GLN A 341 -49.83 26.03 13.63
CA GLN A 341 -49.03 25.34 14.66
C GLN A 341 -49.78 25.21 16.00
N GLY A 342 -50.67 26.16 16.32
CA GLY A 342 -51.63 26.03 17.41
C GLY A 342 -52.58 24.86 17.20
N LYS A 343 -53.25 24.81 16.04
CA LYS A 343 -54.12 23.68 15.66
C LYS A 343 -53.42 22.32 15.69
N MET A 344 -52.14 22.27 15.31
CA MET A 344 -51.34 21.05 15.41
C MET A 344 -51.20 20.59 16.86
N ARG A 345 -50.91 21.51 17.79
CA ARG A 345 -50.81 21.18 19.22
C ARG A 345 -52.15 20.70 19.78
N GLU A 346 -53.25 21.35 19.42
CA GLU A 346 -54.60 20.94 19.81
C GLU A 346 -54.95 19.54 19.27
N HIS A 347 -54.65 19.27 18.00
CA HIS A 347 -54.90 17.97 17.38
C HIS A 347 -54.10 16.85 18.05
N LEU A 348 -52.83 17.08 18.37
CA LEU A 348 -51.99 16.08 19.05
C LEU A 348 -52.37 15.90 20.52
N ALA A 349 -52.91 16.93 21.18
CA ALA A 349 -53.46 16.78 22.53
C ALA A 349 -54.73 15.92 22.55
N ALA A 350 -55.53 15.98 21.47
CA ALA A 350 -56.73 15.14 21.31
C ALA A 350 -56.40 13.71 20.84
N HIS A 351 -55.20 13.49 20.30
CA HIS A 351 -54.73 12.22 19.70
C HIS A 351 -53.31 11.88 20.18
N PRO A 352 -53.14 11.41 21.44
CA PRO A 352 -51.83 11.15 22.04
C PRO A 352 -50.98 10.09 21.31
N GLU A 353 -51.60 9.22 20.54
CA GLU A 353 -50.99 8.19 19.69
C GLU A 353 -50.23 8.79 18.50
N LEU A 354 -50.56 10.02 18.09
CA LEU A 354 -49.94 10.68 16.95
C LEU A 354 -48.66 11.43 17.35
N ILE A 355 -47.60 11.22 16.57
CA ILE A 355 -46.31 11.88 16.79
C ILE A 355 -46.19 13.12 15.90
N ARG A 356 -45.82 14.25 16.50
CA ARG A 356 -45.48 15.47 15.73
C ARG A 356 -44.14 15.31 15.05
N ARG A 357 -44.12 15.51 13.73
CA ARG A 357 -42.90 15.52 12.92
C ARG A 357 -42.66 16.92 12.39
N ARG A 358 -41.79 17.69 13.05
CA ARG A 358 -41.55 19.11 12.74
C ARG A 358 -40.93 19.28 11.36
N GLU A 359 -40.15 18.30 10.92
CA GLU A 359 -39.59 18.24 9.59
C GLU A 359 -40.69 18.34 8.53
N ARG A 360 -41.86 17.73 8.71
CA ARG A 360 -43.00 17.78 7.78
C ARG A 360 -43.69 19.14 7.73
N GLU A 361 -43.37 20.06 8.61
CA GLU A 361 -43.98 21.40 8.63
C GLU A 361 -43.12 22.45 7.92
N GLN A 362 -41.91 22.13 7.46
CA GLN A 362 -40.99 23.09 6.86
C GLN A 362 -41.41 23.53 5.44
N PRO A 363 -41.04 24.75 4.98
CA PRO A 363 -41.18 25.10 3.57
C PRO A 363 -40.33 24.12 2.78
N GLY A 364 -40.93 23.49 1.77
CA GLY A 364 -40.38 22.24 1.27
C GLY A 364 -40.45 21.14 2.32
N ALA A 365 -41.62 20.68 2.72
CA ALA A 365 -41.74 19.45 3.52
C ALA A 365 -43.00 18.61 3.21
N SER A 366 -43.47 18.64 1.97
CA SER A 366 -42.88 17.61 1.12
C SER A 366 -41.57 18.24 0.70
N ASN A 367 -40.42 17.63 0.98
CA ASN A 367 -39.19 18.01 0.28
C ASN A 367 -38.43 19.21 0.82
N LEU A 368 -37.53 19.09 1.82
CA LEU A 368 -36.26 19.83 2.07
C LEU A 368 -35.62 19.96 3.48
N PRO A 369 -34.25 19.98 3.59
CA PRO A 369 -33.49 19.44 4.70
C PRO A 369 -33.18 20.49 5.76
N SER A 370 -32.58 19.95 6.81
CA SER A 370 -31.67 20.60 7.73
C SER A 370 -30.92 21.79 7.12
N THR A 371 -30.76 22.83 7.92
CA THR A 371 -29.75 23.89 7.72
C THR A 371 -28.31 23.37 7.89
N ALA A 372 -28.09 22.07 7.76
CA ALA A 372 -26.78 21.48 7.83
C ALA A 372 -25.99 21.95 6.59
N PRO A 373 -24.73 22.35 6.78
CA PRO A 373 -23.81 22.50 5.66
C PRO A 373 -23.84 21.24 4.79
N PRO A 374 -23.57 21.34 3.47
CA PRO A 374 -23.30 20.15 2.68
C PRO A 374 -22.29 19.28 3.43
N PRO A 375 -22.46 17.94 3.44
CA PRO A 375 -21.53 17.07 4.11
C PRO A 375 -20.13 17.43 3.60
N PRO A 376 -19.19 17.70 4.51
CA PRO A 376 -17.86 18.11 4.11
C PRO A 376 -17.23 17.00 3.24
N ARG A 377 -16.31 17.37 2.35
CA ARG A 377 -15.78 16.47 1.31
C ARG A 377 -15.29 15.14 1.90
N ASP A 378 -14.68 15.18 3.08
CA ASP A 378 -14.27 14.02 3.89
C ASP A 378 -15.44 13.08 4.24
N ALA A 379 -16.60 13.60 4.61
CA ALA A 379 -17.80 12.81 4.89
C ALA A 379 -18.37 12.14 3.64
N VAL A 380 -18.23 12.78 2.48
CA VAL A 380 -18.62 12.22 1.17
C VAL A 380 -17.67 11.10 0.77
N GLU A 381 -16.35 11.29 0.88
CA GLU A 381 -15.38 10.26 0.57
C GLU A 381 -15.46 9.08 1.55
N ALA A 382 -15.70 9.33 2.85
CA ALA A 382 -15.92 8.26 3.83
C ALA A 382 -17.23 7.47 3.57
N ALA A 383 -18.27 8.13 3.05
CA ALA A 383 -19.47 7.43 2.58
C ALA A 383 -19.16 6.59 1.33
N ARG A 384 -18.31 7.09 0.43
CA ARG A 384 -17.88 6.39 -0.78
C ARG A 384 -17.06 5.13 -0.46
N VAL A 385 -16.21 5.15 0.56
CA VAL A 385 -15.49 3.96 1.06
C VAL A 385 -16.47 2.90 1.60
N ARG A 386 -17.45 3.33 2.41
CA ARG A 386 -18.44 2.42 3.03
C ARG A 386 -19.40 1.78 2.04
N ALA A 387 -19.95 2.60 1.14
CA ALA A 387 -20.94 2.16 0.16
C ALA A 387 -20.31 1.62 -1.14
N GLY A 388 -19.00 1.81 -1.30
CA GLY A 388 -18.26 1.45 -2.49
C GLY A 388 -18.08 -0.06 -2.65
N ASP A 389 -18.23 -0.53 -3.87
CA ASP A 389 -17.88 -1.89 -4.29
C ASP A 389 -16.35 -2.10 -4.34
N GLU A 390 -15.92 -3.26 -4.83
CA GLU A 390 -14.50 -3.62 -4.95
C GLU A 390 -13.72 -2.69 -5.91
N ARG A 391 -14.40 -1.97 -6.82
CA ARG A 391 -13.78 -1.05 -7.79
C ARG A 391 -13.64 0.36 -7.25
N THR A 392 -14.41 0.69 -6.23
CA THR A 392 -14.51 2.05 -5.71
C THR A 392 -13.17 2.56 -5.16
N LEU A 393 -12.47 1.74 -4.37
CA LEU A 393 -11.17 2.12 -3.82
C LEU A 393 -10.10 2.30 -4.92
N PRO A 394 -9.94 1.37 -5.90
CA PRO A 394 -9.07 1.57 -7.06
C PRO A 394 -9.31 2.85 -7.87
N GLU A 395 -10.55 3.33 -7.94
CA GLU A 395 -10.91 4.54 -8.70
C GLU A 395 -10.73 5.84 -7.91
N MET A 396 -10.54 5.76 -6.59
CA MET A 396 -10.29 6.92 -5.74
C MET A 396 -8.83 7.36 -5.81
N ALA A 397 -8.58 8.66 -5.95
CA ALA A 397 -7.23 9.21 -5.83
C ALA A 397 -6.74 9.15 -4.37
N ASP A 398 -5.43 9.16 -4.14
CA ASP A 398 -4.83 9.10 -2.79
C ASP A 398 -5.30 10.25 -1.90
N GLU A 399 -5.51 11.43 -2.47
CA GLU A 399 -6.08 12.59 -1.76
C GLU A 399 -7.50 12.30 -1.25
N GLN A 400 -8.29 11.51 -1.99
CA GLN A 400 -9.66 11.15 -1.63
C GLN A 400 -9.68 10.05 -0.56
N LEU A 401 -8.79 9.05 -0.69
CA LEU A 401 -8.60 8.02 0.34
C LEU A 401 -8.13 8.67 1.66
N GLY A 402 -7.16 9.60 1.58
CA GLY A 402 -6.70 10.37 2.73
C GLY A 402 -7.80 11.23 3.36
N ALA A 403 -8.64 11.87 2.53
CA ALA A 403 -9.79 12.64 3.00
C ALA A 403 -10.87 11.78 3.68
N ALA A 404 -11.00 10.49 3.32
CA ALA A 404 -11.97 9.58 3.93
C ALA A 404 -11.58 9.15 5.36
N ILE A 405 -10.28 9.14 5.69
CA ILE A 405 -9.77 8.68 6.99
C ILE A 405 -10.01 9.75 8.06
N ARG A 406 -11.17 9.66 8.73
CA ARG A 406 -11.54 10.53 9.87
C ARG A 406 -11.82 9.71 11.13
N PRO A 407 -11.32 10.15 12.31
CA PRO A 407 -11.63 9.49 13.57
C PRO A 407 -13.14 9.37 13.81
N GLY A 408 -13.62 8.14 14.01
CA GLY A 408 -15.01 7.84 14.37
C GLY A 408 -16.03 7.83 13.22
N VAL A 409 -15.61 7.92 11.96
CA VAL A 409 -16.51 7.86 10.79
C VAL A 409 -16.44 6.51 10.08
N LEU A 410 -15.23 5.99 9.88
CA LEU A 410 -14.99 4.67 9.30
C LEU A 410 -14.84 3.64 10.42
N ASP A 411 -15.37 2.45 10.22
CA ASP A 411 -15.14 1.34 11.14
C ASP A 411 -13.80 0.64 10.85
N GLY A 412 -13.43 -0.34 11.68
CA GLY A 412 -12.16 -1.06 11.50
C GLY A 412 -12.06 -1.76 10.14
N ARG A 413 -13.18 -2.27 9.64
CA ARG A 413 -13.22 -2.99 8.36
C ARG A 413 -13.03 -2.05 7.18
N ASP A 414 -13.61 -0.86 7.24
CA ASP A 414 -13.42 0.18 6.23
C ASP A 414 -11.95 0.65 6.17
N LEU A 415 -11.34 0.83 7.34
CA LEU A 415 -9.93 1.21 7.44
C LEU A 415 -9.01 0.10 6.93
N ASP A 416 -9.32 -1.16 7.20
CA ASP A 416 -8.59 -2.31 6.68
C ASP A 416 -8.69 -2.36 5.15
N ARG A 417 -9.87 -2.13 4.56
CA ARG A 417 -10.03 -2.06 3.09
C ARG A 417 -9.19 -0.95 2.47
N ILE A 418 -9.16 0.24 3.08
CA ILE A 418 -8.31 1.35 2.59
C ILE A 418 -6.83 0.95 2.69
N ARG A 419 -6.43 0.30 3.78
CA ARG A 419 -5.06 -0.18 3.97
C ARG A 419 -4.70 -1.23 2.93
N ASP A 420 -5.58 -2.21 2.69
CA ASP A 420 -5.37 -3.26 1.68
C ASP A 420 -5.22 -2.66 0.28
N GLU A 421 -6.03 -1.65 -0.07
CA GLU A 421 -5.89 -0.95 -1.36
C GLU A 421 -4.58 -0.16 -1.44
N SER A 422 -4.18 0.52 -0.36
CA SER A 422 -2.89 1.21 -0.28
C SER A 422 -1.74 0.22 -0.45
N ASP A 423 -1.78 -0.90 0.26
CA ASP A 423 -0.78 -1.97 0.17
C ASP A 423 -0.73 -2.58 -1.24
N ARG A 424 -1.88 -2.73 -1.90
CA ARG A 424 -1.97 -3.19 -3.29
C ARG A 424 -1.33 -2.19 -4.27
N ARG A 425 -1.53 -0.89 -4.08
CA ARG A 425 -0.92 0.17 -4.91
C ARG A 425 0.59 0.22 -4.69
N ASP A 426 1.02 0.24 -3.45
CA ASP A 426 2.44 0.24 -3.07
C ASP A 426 3.16 -0.99 -3.64
N LEU A 427 2.52 -2.16 -3.58
CA LEU A 427 3.04 -3.38 -4.18
C LEU A 427 3.09 -3.29 -5.71
N ALA A 428 2.06 -2.73 -6.36
CA ALA A 428 2.05 -2.55 -7.81
C ALA A 428 3.18 -1.63 -8.27
N ASP A 429 3.37 -0.49 -7.60
CA ASP A 429 4.45 0.45 -7.88
C ASP A 429 5.83 -0.16 -7.62
N LEU A 430 5.96 -0.97 -6.56
CA LEU A 430 7.19 -1.70 -6.27
C LEU A 430 7.49 -2.74 -7.36
N LEU A 431 6.48 -3.50 -7.80
CA LEU A 431 6.64 -4.46 -8.88
C LEU A 431 7.01 -3.76 -10.19
N ASP A 432 6.47 -2.57 -10.48
CA ASP A 432 6.81 -1.82 -11.69
C ASP A 432 8.25 -1.27 -11.64
N ARG A 433 8.75 -0.92 -10.45
CA ARG A 433 10.16 -0.54 -10.23
C ARG A 433 11.12 -1.73 -10.36
N VAL A 434 10.78 -2.87 -9.78
CA VAL A 434 11.67 -4.05 -9.73
C VAL A 434 11.60 -4.87 -11.03
N ARG A 435 10.44 -4.92 -11.68
CA ARG A 435 10.23 -5.69 -12.90
C ARG A 435 9.38 -4.95 -13.94
N PRO A 436 9.85 -3.81 -14.45
CA PRO A 436 9.11 -3.05 -15.46
C PRO A 436 8.81 -3.93 -16.67
N GLY A 437 7.52 -4.05 -17.02
CA GLY A 437 7.08 -4.92 -18.12
C GLY A 437 7.26 -6.43 -17.87
N GLY A 438 7.40 -6.85 -16.61
CA GLY A 438 7.50 -8.26 -16.20
C GLY A 438 8.93 -8.84 -16.23
N ARG A 439 9.93 -8.08 -16.68
CA ARG A 439 11.33 -8.48 -16.65
C ARG A 439 12.03 -7.80 -15.47
N MET A 440 12.59 -8.61 -14.57
CA MET A 440 13.35 -8.12 -13.42
C MET A 440 14.55 -7.28 -13.86
N VAL A 441 14.75 -6.13 -13.20
CA VAL A 441 15.91 -5.27 -13.42
C VAL A 441 17.21 -6.01 -13.12
N ASP A 442 18.29 -5.58 -13.77
CA ASP A 442 19.57 -6.25 -13.60
C ASP A 442 20.27 -5.92 -12.29
N ASP A 443 20.02 -4.72 -11.76
CA ASP A 443 20.57 -4.26 -10.50
C ASP A 443 19.50 -4.25 -9.40
N LEU A 444 19.67 -5.11 -8.40
CA LEU A 444 18.80 -5.22 -7.22
C LEU A 444 19.36 -4.46 -6.01
N THR A 445 20.56 -3.86 -6.10
CA THR A 445 21.16 -3.06 -5.03
C THR A 445 20.28 -1.90 -4.52
N PRO A 446 19.42 -1.25 -5.34
CA PRO A 446 18.65 -0.10 -4.88
C PRO A 446 17.45 -0.43 -3.97
N PHE A 447 17.05 -1.70 -3.87
CA PHE A 447 15.84 -2.14 -3.15
C PHE A 447 16.17 -2.69 -1.77
N SER A 448 15.30 -2.47 -0.77
CA SER A 448 15.52 -3.00 0.58
C SER A 448 15.19 -4.50 0.69
N ASP A 449 15.65 -5.15 1.75
CA ASP A 449 15.33 -6.55 2.03
C ASP A 449 13.82 -6.74 2.25
N ASP A 450 13.17 -5.78 2.91
CA ASP A 450 11.72 -5.76 3.09
C ASP A 450 10.98 -5.61 1.76
N GLU A 451 11.44 -4.72 0.87
CA GLU A 451 10.88 -4.56 -0.48
C GLU A 451 11.01 -5.87 -1.28
N LEU A 452 12.18 -6.51 -1.25
CA LEU A 452 12.46 -7.77 -1.94
C LEU A 452 11.64 -8.95 -1.36
N ALA A 453 11.49 -9.01 -0.03
CA ALA A 453 10.64 -10.01 0.63
C ALA A 453 9.16 -9.83 0.28
N ARG A 454 8.69 -8.58 0.16
CA ARG A 454 7.28 -8.26 -0.16
C ARG A 454 6.88 -8.70 -1.56
N ILE A 455 7.81 -8.67 -2.52
CA ILE A 455 7.54 -9.11 -3.90
C ILE A 455 7.76 -10.61 -4.12
N ALA A 456 8.44 -11.32 -3.20
CA ALA A 456 8.82 -12.72 -3.36
C ALA A 456 7.68 -13.66 -3.81
N PRO A 457 6.43 -13.54 -3.31
CA PRO A 457 5.30 -14.37 -3.77
C PRO A 457 4.91 -14.18 -5.25
N HIS A 458 5.42 -13.13 -5.89
CA HIS A 458 5.08 -12.75 -7.26
C HIS A 458 6.20 -13.06 -8.26
N LEU A 459 7.32 -13.62 -7.82
CA LEU A 459 8.49 -13.94 -8.64
C LEU A 459 8.42 -15.37 -9.18
N ASP A 460 8.99 -15.59 -10.36
CA ASP A 460 9.29 -16.94 -10.85
C ASP A 460 10.57 -17.51 -10.19
N ASP A 461 10.84 -18.81 -10.40
CA ASP A 461 11.99 -19.48 -9.79
C ASP A 461 13.33 -18.82 -10.17
N GLU A 462 13.47 -18.31 -11.40
CA GLU A 462 14.71 -17.65 -11.86
C GLU A 462 14.89 -16.29 -11.19
N GLN A 463 13.82 -15.51 -11.10
CA GLN A 463 13.79 -14.23 -10.40
C GLN A 463 14.02 -14.39 -8.90
N MET A 464 13.43 -15.41 -8.28
CA MET A 464 13.62 -15.69 -6.86
C MET A 464 15.08 -16.08 -6.57
N LEU A 465 15.72 -16.85 -7.45
CA LEU A 465 17.15 -17.16 -7.34
C LEU A 465 18.03 -15.90 -7.39
N ARG A 466 17.67 -14.89 -8.18
CA ARG A 466 18.39 -13.60 -8.22
C ARG A 466 18.22 -12.84 -6.90
N VAL A 467 17.02 -12.81 -6.33
CA VAL A 467 16.77 -12.19 -5.01
C VAL A 467 17.53 -12.91 -3.90
N MET A 468 17.55 -14.25 -3.91
CA MET A 468 18.31 -15.02 -2.93
C MET A 468 19.82 -14.80 -3.08
N ALA A 469 20.34 -14.71 -4.30
CA ALA A 469 21.74 -14.38 -4.53
C ALA A 469 22.11 -12.97 -4.05
N GLU A 470 21.19 -12.01 -4.20
CA GLU A 470 21.34 -10.66 -3.67
C GLU A 470 21.36 -10.65 -2.14
N ALA A 471 20.45 -11.39 -1.49
CA ALA A 471 20.40 -11.51 -0.03
C ALA A 471 21.66 -12.18 0.53
N ASP A 472 22.12 -13.29 -0.07
CA ASP A 472 23.35 -13.99 0.32
C ASP A 472 24.58 -13.07 0.20
N ARG A 473 24.62 -12.24 -0.86
CA ARG A 473 25.67 -11.22 -1.01
C ARG A 473 25.61 -10.16 0.10
N ARG A 474 24.42 -9.67 0.45
CA ARG A 474 24.26 -8.68 1.55
C ARG A 474 24.64 -9.26 2.91
N ASP A 475 24.38 -10.54 3.15
CA ASP A 475 24.81 -11.23 4.37
C ASP A 475 26.34 -11.34 4.44
N LEU A 476 27.00 -11.63 3.31
CA LEU A 476 28.45 -11.60 3.20
C LEU A 476 29.01 -10.19 3.42
N ASP A 477 28.37 -9.16 2.87
CA ASP A 477 28.74 -7.76 3.07
C ASP A 477 28.62 -7.36 4.54
N ALA A 478 27.50 -7.69 5.18
CA ALA A 478 27.24 -7.38 6.58
C ALA A 478 28.21 -8.08 7.55
N ALA A 479 28.83 -9.19 7.13
CA ALA A 479 29.86 -9.88 7.88
C ALA A 479 31.25 -9.23 7.79
N MET A 480 31.45 -8.24 6.90
CA MET A 480 32.75 -7.59 6.73
C MET A 480 33.04 -6.52 7.79
N PRO A 481 34.24 -6.49 8.41
CA PRO A 481 34.57 -5.60 9.53
C PRO A 481 34.43 -4.09 9.27
N ALA A 482 34.46 -3.66 8.00
CA ALA A 482 34.40 -2.25 7.60
C ALA A 482 33.01 -1.82 7.06
N ILE A 483 32.04 -2.73 7.00
CA ILE A 483 30.72 -2.47 6.44
C ILE A 483 29.72 -2.30 7.58
N ARG A 484 28.91 -1.23 7.49
CA ARG A 484 27.82 -0.98 8.41
C ARG A 484 26.61 -1.82 8.03
N SER A 485 26.40 -2.93 8.74
CA SER A 485 25.28 -3.84 8.51
C SER A 485 23.91 -3.17 8.58
N ASP A 486 23.76 -2.09 9.37
CA ASP A 486 22.51 -1.34 9.47
C ASP A 486 22.17 -0.53 8.21
N LEU A 487 23.11 -0.32 7.29
CA LEU A 487 22.92 0.39 6.03
C LEU A 487 22.75 -0.54 4.82
N VAL A 488 23.31 -1.76 4.87
CA VAL A 488 23.36 -2.70 3.74
C VAL A 488 21.97 -3.10 3.25
N GLY A 489 21.02 -3.34 4.16
CA GLY A 489 19.64 -3.75 3.82
C GLY A 489 18.68 -2.61 3.46
N MET A 490 19.12 -1.34 3.50
CA MET A 490 18.27 -0.18 3.23
C MET A 490 18.08 0.08 1.73
N SER A 491 16.91 0.58 1.32
CA SER A 491 16.75 1.08 -0.05
C SER A 491 17.53 2.40 -0.25
N ASP A 492 17.80 2.79 -1.49
CA ASP A 492 18.41 4.10 -1.78
C ASP A 492 17.54 5.26 -1.25
N ARG A 493 16.21 5.06 -1.21
CA ARG A 493 15.26 6.01 -0.64
C ARG A 493 15.44 6.14 0.88
N ASP A 494 15.64 5.03 1.56
CA ASP A 494 15.87 4.98 3.01
C ASP A 494 17.23 5.55 3.38
N LEU A 495 18.28 5.25 2.61
CA LEU A 495 19.59 5.87 2.75
C LEU A 495 19.51 7.39 2.58
N ALA A 496 18.79 7.87 1.56
CA ALA A 496 18.57 9.30 1.35
C ALA A 496 17.73 9.94 2.49
N ALA A 497 16.75 9.23 3.03
CA ALA A 497 15.98 9.70 4.19
C ALA A 497 16.83 9.77 5.46
N ARG A 498 17.67 8.75 5.69
CA ARG A 498 18.59 8.69 6.82
C ARG A 498 19.66 9.77 6.73
N ALA A 499 20.22 10.03 5.56
CA ALA A 499 21.15 11.14 5.34
C ALA A 499 20.55 12.51 5.69
N ARG A 500 19.23 12.70 5.46
CA ARG A 500 18.53 13.94 5.84
C ARG A 500 18.28 14.06 7.34
N ASN A 501 17.99 12.95 8.00
CA ASN A 501 17.55 12.93 9.40
C ASN A 501 18.72 12.73 10.40
N VAL A 502 19.81 12.10 9.95
CA VAL A 502 20.99 11.75 10.74
C VAL A 502 22.23 12.18 9.95
N PRO A 503 22.60 13.47 9.96
CA PRO A 503 23.70 13.99 9.13
C PRO A 503 25.06 13.34 9.42
N GLU A 504 25.26 12.86 10.65
CA GLU A 504 26.48 12.17 11.11
C GLU A 504 26.73 10.86 10.35
N ASP A 505 25.67 10.23 9.82
CA ASP A 505 25.79 9.01 9.00
C ASP A 505 26.25 9.32 7.55
N GLY A 506 26.39 10.59 7.18
CA GLY A 506 26.72 11.03 5.81
C GLY A 506 27.92 10.34 5.17
N PRO A 507 29.11 10.27 5.83
CA PRO A 507 30.28 9.58 5.29
C PRO A 507 30.04 8.07 5.08
N ALA A 508 29.37 7.40 6.02
CA ALA A 508 29.05 5.98 5.92
C ALA A 508 28.04 5.69 4.81
N ILE A 509 27.02 6.56 4.64
CA ILE A 509 26.06 6.47 3.54
C ILE A 509 26.74 6.74 2.20
N GLY A 510 27.71 7.67 2.15
CA GLY A 510 28.53 7.92 0.96
C GLY A 510 29.38 6.72 0.56
N ALA A 511 30.02 6.07 1.53
CA ALA A 511 30.78 4.84 1.33
C ALA A 511 29.89 3.69 0.84
N GLU A 512 28.70 3.54 1.42
CA GLU A 512 27.70 2.55 1.00
C GLU A 512 27.20 2.81 -0.44
N ALA A 513 26.91 4.07 -0.79
CA ALA A 513 26.49 4.42 -2.15
C ALA A 513 27.60 4.19 -3.19
N HIS A 514 28.85 4.48 -2.84
CA HIS A 514 30.01 4.18 -3.70
C HIS A 514 30.18 2.67 -3.91
N ARG A 515 30.07 1.89 -2.83
CA ARG A 515 30.11 0.43 -2.85
C ARG A 515 29.03 -0.18 -3.76
N ARG A 516 27.77 0.26 -3.63
CA ARG A 516 26.66 -0.21 -4.48
C ARG A 516 26.93 0.05 -5.97
N ARG A 517 27.48 1.23 -6.30
CA ARG A 517 27.86 1.55 -7.68
C ARG A 517 28.95 0.63 -8.21
N ALA A 518 30.00 0.39 -7.42
CA ALA A 518 31.08 -0.53 -7.79
C ALA A 518 30.57 -1.96 -8.00
N LEU A 519 29.66 -2.43 -7.14
CA LEU A 519 29.02 -3.74 -7.30
C LEU A 519 28.12 -3.82 -8.53
N ALA A 520 27.33 -2.78 -8.83
CA ALA A 520 26.48 -2.76 -10.01
C ALA A 520 27.29 -2.78 -11.32
N GLU A 521 28.48 -2.19 -11.30
CA GLU A 521 29.41 -2.16 -12.43
C GLU A 521 30.15 -3.49 -12.64
N LEU A 522 30.65 -4.10 -11.56
CA LEU A 522 31.40 -5.37 -11.62
C LEU A 522 30.52 -6.62 -11.70
N PHE A 523 29.42 -6.63 -10.96
CA PHE A 523 28.56 -7.78 -10.77
C PHE A 523 27.08 -7.48 -11.10
N PRO A 524 26.76 -7.00 -12.32
CA PRO A 524 25.38 -6.79 -12.70
C PRO A 524 24.61 -8.10 -12.61
N GLY A 525 23.50 -8.11 -11.86
CA GLY A 525 22.72 -9.32 -11.59
C GLY A 525 23.43 -10.38 -10.75
N GLY A 526 24.46 -10.01 -9.98
CA GLY A 526 25.21 -10.90 -9.10
C GLY A 526 26.21 -11.82 -9.80
N ARG A 527 26.55 -11.53 -11.07
CA ARG A 527 27.57 -12.27 -11.83
C ARG A 527 28.62 -11.32 -12.36
N LEU A 528 29.89 -11.73 -12.30
CA LEU A 528 31.00 -10.95 -12.83
C LEU A 528 30.76 -10.67 -14.33
N VAL A 529 30.95 -9.42 -14.75
CA VAL A 529 30.82 -9.03 -16.16
C VAL A 529 31.64 -9.95 -17.07
N ALA A 530 31.10 -10.21 -18.27
CA ALA A 530 31.76 -11.10 -19.22
C ALA A 530 33.08 -10.49 -19.74
N ASP A 531 33.10 -9.18 -19.97
CA ASP A 531 34.25 -8.43 -20.44
C ASP A 531 34.81 -7.55 -19.32
N LEU A 532 36.04 -7.87 -18.88
CA LEU A 532 36.75 -7.13 -17.83
C LEU A 532 37.69 -6.06 -18.41
N SER A 533 37.90 -6.04 -19.72
CA SER A 533 38.94 -5.21 -20.36
C SER A 533 38.68 -3.71 -20.27
N GLY A 534 37.40 -3.32 -20.13
CA GLY A 534 36.98 -1.92 -19.99
C GLY A 534 36.93 -1.40 -18.55
N LEU A 535 37.19 -2.24 -17.54
CA LEU A 535 37.15 -1.85 -16.13
C LEU A 535 38.52 -1.40 -15.62
N ASP A 536 38.51 -0.47 -14.68
CA ASP A 536 39.70 0.07 -14.03
C ASP A 536 40.38 -0.94 -13.09
N ASP A 537 41.70 -0.82 -12.92
CA ASP A 537 42.50 -1.74 -12.09
C ASP A 537 42.11 -1.65 -10.60
N GLU A 538 41.80 -0.45 -10.08
CA GLU A 538 41.37 -0.30 -8.69
C GLU A 538 40.03 -1.01 -8.46
N LEU A 539 39.11 -0.88 -9.42
CA LEU A 539 37.80 -1.54 -9.38
C LEU A 539 37.95 -3.08 -9.47
N LEU A 540 38.83 -3.58 -10.34
CA LEU A 540 39.11 -5.02 -10.46
C LEU A 540 39.69 -5.59 -9.17
N VAL A 541 40.72 -4.95 -8.60
CA VAL A 541 41.35 -5.36 -7.33
C VAL A 541 40.33 -5.33 -6.19
N TRP A 542 39.52 -4.27 -6.14
CA TRP A 542 38.44 -4.14 -5.17
C TRP A 542 37.42 -5.28 -5.30
N GLY A 543 37.06 -5.65 -6.53
CA GLY A 543 36.10 -6.72 -6.84
C GLY A 543 36.51 -8.11 -6.38
N ILE A 544 37.81 -8.38 -6.20
CA ILE A 544 38.33 -9.68 -5.71
C ILE A 544 37.72 -10.03 -4.34
N ARG A 545 37.50 -9.03 -3.48
CA ARG A 545 36.91 -9.21 -2.14
C ARG A 545 35.50 -9.79 -2.18
N TYR A 546 34.77 -9.58 -3.27
CA TYR A 546 33.37 -9.95 -3.45
C TYR A 546 33.18 -11.07 -4.48
N ALA A 547 34.25 -11.48 -5.16
CA ALA A 547 34.20 -12.47 -6.22
C ALA A 547 34.20 -13.91 -5.67
N ARG A 548 33.47 -14.80 -6.33
CA ARG A 548 33.61 -16.25 -6.12
C ARG A 548 35.01 -16.71 -6.51
N PRO A 549 35.52 -17.86 -6.02
CA PRO A 549 36.89 -18.32 -6.32
C PRO A 549 37.22 -18.34 -7.83
N ASP A 550 36.29 -18.79 -8.66
CA ASP A 550 36.47 -18.84 -10.13
C ASP A 550 36.46 -17.44 -10.77
N ASP A 551 35.63 -16.52 -10.27
CA ASP A 551 35.56 -15.15 -10.74
C ASP A 551 36.78 -14.33 -10.27
N ALA A 552 37.25 -14.57 -9.03
CA ALA A 552 38.49 -14.01 -8.51
C ALA A 552 39.69 -14.46 -9.35
N ALA A 553 39.72 -15.72 -9.79
CA ALA A 553 40.74 -16.22 -10.70
C ALA A 553 40.68 -15.53 -12.08
N ARG A 554 39.48 -15.22 -12.59
CA ARG A 554 39.32 -14.46 -13.85
C ARG A 554 39.79 -13.01 -13.71
N ILE A 555 39.48 -12.36 -12.58
CA ILE A 555 39.96 -11.01 -12.28
C ILE A 555 41.49 -11.01 -12.15
N ALA A 556 42.06 -11.97 -11.41
CA ALA A 556 43.51 -12.12 -11.26
C ALA A 556 44.19 -12.35 -12.62
N ALA A 557 43.64 -13.23 -13.47
CA ALA A 557 44.17 -13.47 -14.81
C ALA A 557 44.12 -12.22 -15.71
N GLU A 558 43.11 -11.37 -15.55
CA GLU A 558 43.04 -10.09 -16.26
C GLU A 558 44.08 -9.09 -15.75
N ILE A 559 44.32 -9.02 -14.43
CA ILE A 559 45.37 -8.19 -13.83
C ILE A 559 46.75 -8.68 -14.27
N ASP A 560 47.03 -9.98 -14.20
CA ASP A 560 48.30 -10.58 -14.64
C ASP A 560 48.54 -10.35 -16.14
N ARG A 561 47.47 -10.32 -16.96
CA ARG A 561 47.56 -9.98 -18.39
C ARG A 561 47.97 -8.53 -18.61
N ARG A 562 47.55 -7.61 -17.74
CA ARG A 562 47.93 -6.18 -17.77
C ARG A 562 49.31 -5.94 -17.18
N HIS A 563 49.67 -6.69 -16.13
CA HIS A 563 50.86 -6.53 -15.31
C HIS A 563 51.62 -7.86 -15.14
N PRO A 564 52.34 -8.33 -16.18
CA PRO A 564 53.07 -9.59 -16.10
C PRO A 564 54.18 -9.53 -15.04
N PRO A 565 54.37 -10.59 -14.21
CA PRO A 565 55.37 -10.59 -13.15
C PRO A 565 56.81 -10.55 -13.70
N ALA A 566 57.70 -9.85 -12.99
CA ALA A 566 59.11 -9.76 -13.36
C ALA A 566 59.86 -11.09 -13.11
N PRO A 567 60.82 -11.49 -13.98
CA PRO A 567 61.60 -12.70 -13.76
C PRO A 567 62.61 -12.53 -12.61
N PRO A 568 62.92 -13.61 -11.85
CA PRO A 568 63.83 -13.55 -10.71
C PRO A 568 65.30 -13.29 -11.13
N PRO A 569 66.12 -12.66 -10.27
CA PRO A 569 67.53 -12.40 -10.55
C PRO A 569 68.38 -13.68 -10.50
N PRO A 570 69.51 -13.75 -11.26
CA PRO A 570 70.40 -14.92 -11.24
C PRO A 570 71.21 -15.03 -9.94
N LEU A 571 71.34 -16.26 -9.41
CA LEU A 571 72.11 -16.59 -8.21
C LEU A 571 73.62 -16.40 -8.45
N GLY A 572 74.30 -15.61 -7.62
CA GLY A 572 75.74 -15.37 -7.71
C GLY A 572 76.50 -15.86 -6.48
N GLY A 573 77.45 -16.79 -6.67
CA GLY A 573 78.47 -17.18 -5.68
C GLY A 573 78.26 -18.53 -4.97
N ALA A 574 79.35 -19.14 -4.49
CA ALA A 574 79.39 -20.48 -3.90
C ALA A 574 79.89 -20.50 -2.45
N THR A 575 79.94 -19.34 -1.80
CA THR A 575 80.29 -19.23 -0.37
C THR A 575 79.05 -19.38 0.52
N VAL A 576 79.26 -19.60 1.82
CA VAL A 576 78.15 -19.62 2.78
C VAL A 576 77.44 -18.27 2.85
N ALA A 577 78.17 -17.17 2.70
CA ALA A 577 77.58 -15.83 2.65
C ALA A 577 76.67 -15.65 1.43
N ASP A 578 77.05 -16.20 0.27
CA ASP A 578 76.24 -16.17 -0.95
C ASP A 578 74.98 -17.02 -0.80
N THR A 579 75.09 -18.21 -0.17
CA THR A 579 73.93 -19.07 0.12
C THR A 579 72.94 -18.36 1.06
N LEU A 580 73.44 -17.66 2.08
CA LEU A 580 72.61 -16.89 3.00
C LEU A 580 72.00 -15.64 2.33
N ALA A 581 72.76 -14.95 1.47
CA ALA A 581 72.26 -13.79 0.73
C ALA A 581 71.17 -14.17 -0.29
N ALA A 582 71.32 -15.30 -0.97
CA ALA A 582 70.32 -15.83 -1.89
C ALA A 582 69.02 -16.19 -1.18
N ARG A 583 69.10 -16.83 -0.01
CA ARG A 583 67.92 -17.12 0.81
C ARG A 583 67.28 -15.85 1.36
N ASN A 584 68.07 -14.90 1.86
CA ASN A 584 67.53 -13.62 2.31
C ASN A 584 66.81 -12.88 1.18
N ALA A 585 67.38 -12.85 -0.03
CA ALA A 585 66.73 -12.23 -1.18
C ALA A 585 65.44 -12.96 -1.61
N LEU A 586 65.39 -14.28 -1.47
CA LEU A 586 64.19 -15.07 -1.72
C LEU A 586 63.13 -14.81 -0.62
N ASP A 587 63.54 -14.78 0.64
CA ASP A 587 62.66 -14.46 1.77
C ASP A 587 62.14 -13.02 1.65
N ASP A 588 62.96 -12.06 1.22
CA ASP A 588 62.55 -10.68 0.92
C ASP A 588 61.57 -10.62 -0.26
N ALA A 589 61.79 -11.41 -1.32
CA ALA A 589 60.91 -11.47 -2.49
C ALA A 589 59.59 -12.22 -2.22
N MET A 590 59.61 -13.17 -1.29
CA MET A 590 58.46 -13.95 -0.85
C MET A 590 57.79 -13.35 0.40
N HIS A 591 58.37 -12.29 0.97
CA HIS A 591 57.79 -11.57 2.08
C HIS A 591 56.46 -10.97 1.60
N PRO A 592 55.36 -11.15 2.35
CA PRO A 592 54.14 -10.41 2.06
C PRO A 592 54.48 -8.93 2.02
N VAL A 593 54.08 -8.24 0.96
CA VAL A 593 54.16 -6.77 0.92
C VAL A 593 53.22 -6.27 2.01
N ASP A 594 53.77 -5.71 3.10
CA ASP A 594 52.97 -4.97 4.06
C ASP A 594 52.43 -3.73 3.33
N LEU A 595 51.12 -3.65 3.19
CA LEU A 595 50.40 -2.59 2.49
C LEU A 595 50.58 -1.19 3.13
N ASP A 596 51.35 -1.07 4.21
CA ASP A 596 51.44 0.10 5.09
C ASP A 596 52.82 0.80 5.13
N ASP A 597 53.78 0.49 4.25
CA ASP A 597 55.09 1.19 4.20
C ASP A 597 55.50 1.56 2.76
N PRO A 598 55.66 2.85 2.36
CA PRO A 598 55.83 4.05 3.18
C PRO A 598 54.50 4.68 3.66
N PRO A 599 54.51 5.48 4.75
CA PRO A 599 53.30 6.10 5.27
C PRO A 599 52.68 7.05 4.22
N PRO A 600 51.33 7.08 4.09
CA PRO A 600 50.66 8.05 3.25
C PRO A 600 51.00 9.47 3.72
N ALA A 601 51.16 10.37 2.75
CA ALA A 601 51.65 11.74 2.97
C ALA A 601 50.69 12.66 3.76
N ASP A 602 49.53 12.16 4.20
CA ASP A 602 48.55 12.94 4.94
C ASP A 602 47.81 12.07 5.98
N PRO A 603 48.03 12.29 7.29
CA PRO A 603 47.32 11.59 8.37
C PRO A 603 45.82 11.90 8.49
N ASP A 604 45.30 12.92 7.78
CA ASP A 604 43.90 13.35 7.92
C ASP A 604 42.92 12.69 6.91
N GLU A 605 43.38 11.82 6.01
CA GLU A 605 42.51 11.18 5.00
C GLU A 605 41.72 9.95 5.51
N TRP A 606 41.99 9.48 6.74
CA TRP A 606 41.35 8.28 7.33
C TRP A 606 40.81 8.49 8.76
N GLY A 607 40.43 9.73 9.11
CA GLY A 607 39.91 10.08 10.42
C GLY A 607 38.49 9.59 10.71
N ALA A 608 38.28 8.28 10.87
CA ALA A 608 37.15 7.70 11.62
C ALA A 608 37.33 6.22 12.00
N TYR A 609 38.53 5.78 12.39
CA TYR A 609 38.71 4.41 12.90
C TYR A 609 39.61 4.37 14.15
N GLY A 610 39.02 3.96 15.28
CA GLY A 610 39.76 3.30 16.35
C GLY A 610 40.22 4.16 17.53
N ALA A 611 39.33 4.90 18.18
CA ALA A 611 39.46 5.02 19.63
C ALA A 611 39.12 3.66 20.25
N ASP A 612 40.01 3.16 21.09
CA ASP A 612 39.89 1.95 21.93
C ASP A 612 40.19 0.60 21.28
N VAL A 613 41.42 0.43 20.80
CA VAL A 613 42.09 -0.88 20.86
C VAL A 613 43.37 -0.75 21.68
N ARG A 614 43.26 -1.06 22.98
CA ARG A 614 44.43 -1.54 23.74
C ARG A 614 44.84 -2.91 23.18
N LYS A 615 45.88 -2.94 22.35
CA LYS A 615 46.77 -4.08 22.10
C LYS A 615 48.05 -3.84 22.93
N GLY A 616 48.65 -4.76 23.66
CA GLY A 616 48.45 -6.21 23.81
C GLY A 616 49.33 -6.78 24.95
N PRO A 617 49.38 -8.11 25.16
CA PRO A 617 49.36 -8.78 26.46
C PRO A 617 50.65 -9.56 26.83
N ASP A 618 51.71 -8.87 27.26
CA ASP A 618 53.05 -9.49 27.34
C ASP A 618 53.70 -9.43 28.74
N GLY A 619 53.03 -8.82 29.74
CA GLY A 619 53.50 -8.80 31.13
C GLY A 619 54.76 -7.94 31.41
N THR A 620 55.21 -7.13 30.46
CA THR A 620 56.39 -6.24 30.56
C THR A 620 56.03 -4.80 30.97
N GLU A 621 54.76 -4.57 31.32
CA GLU A 621 54.16 -3.27 31.59
C GLU A 621 54.80 -2.57 32.80
N HIS A 622 55.37 -3.34 33.73
CA HIS A 622 55.94 -2.84 34.99
C HIS A 622 57.45 -2.53 34.90
N MET A 623 58.09 -2.87 33.79
CA MET A 623 59.53 -2.70 33.59
C MET A 623 59.84 -1.27 33.13
N SER A 624 60.92 -0.66 33.65
CA SER A 624 61.41 0.64 33.19
C SER A 624 61.95 0.57 31.76
N ALA A 625 62.09 1.72 31.07
CA ALA A 625 62.60 1.76 29.69
C ALA A 625 63.98 1.10 29.52
N THR A 626 64.85 1.21 30.53
CA THR A 626 66.16 0.54 30.55
C THR A 626 66.03 -0.97 30.77
N GLU A 627 65.08 -1.42 31.60
CA GLU A 627 64.81 -2.85 31.82
C GLU A 627 64.12 -3.50 30.61
N ARG A 628 63.26 -2.78 29.89
CA ARG A 628 62.69 -3.23 28.60
C ARG A 628 63.75 -3.34 27.52
N TRP A 629 64.66 -2.37 27.41
CA TRP A 629 65.75 -2.46 26.44
C TRP A 629 66.69 -3.64 26.70
N VAL A 630 67.00 -3.93 27.97
CA VAL A 630 67.79 -5.12 28.36
C VAL A 630 67.02 -6.41 28.10
N TYR A 631 65.71 -6.45 28.40
CA TYR A 631 64.84 -7.60 28.16
C TYR A 631 64.65 -7.89 26.68
N GLU A 632 64.43 -6.87 25.84
CA GLU A 632 64.35 -6.96 24.38
C GLU A 632 65.67 -7.42 23.78
N ARG A 633 66.82 -6.90 24.23
CA ARG A 633 68.13 -7.39 23.81
C ARG A 633 68.41 -8.83 24.23
N GLU A 634 67.94 -9.25 25.42
CA GLU A 634 68.05 -10.64 25.87
C GLU A 634 67.15 -11.58 25.07
N LEU A 635 65.98 -11.11 24.62
CA LEU A 635 65.03 -11.81 23.76
C LEU A 635 65.54 -11.93 22.32
N GLU A 636 66.07 -10.84 21.73
CA GLU A 636 66.76 -10.83 20.45
C GLU A 636 67.96 -11.77 20.47
N ALA A 637 68.81 -11.67 21.50
CA ALA A 637 69.93 -12.60 21.66
C ALA A 637 69.45 -14.04 21.86
N ARG A 638 68.28 -14.29 22.47
CA ARG A 638 67.67 -15.64 22.57
C ARG A 638 67.14 -16.13 21.22
N SER A 639 66.50 -15.28 20.43
CA SER A 639 65.98 -15.61 19.10
C SER A 639 67.10 -15.90 18.10
N GLN A 640 68.19 -15.13 18.12
CA GLN A 640 69.38 -15.41 17.32
C GLN A 640 70.08 -16.71 17.76
N ARG A 641 69.93 -17.13 19.03
CA ARG A 641 70.41 -18.41 19.54
C ARG A 641 69.53 -19.62 19.13
N SER A 642 68.37 -19.41 18.49
CA SER A 642 67.43 -20.47 18.09
C SER A 642 66.59 -20.15 16.84
N ALA A 643 67.14 -19.42 15.84
CA ALA A 643 66.37 -19.00 14.66
C ALA A 643 66.16 -20.12 13.63
N TYR A 644 67.11 -21.03 13.48
CA TYR A 644 67.01 -22.17 12.57
C TYR A 644 66.92 -23.48 13.35
N SER A 645 65.93 -24.29 13.04
CA SER A 645 65.83 -25.66 13.51
C SER A 645 66.99 -26.50 13.00
N ARG A 646 67.27 -27.62 13.68
CA ARG A 646 68.31 -28.57 13.25
C ARG A 646 68.03 -29.16 11.87
N GLU A 647 66.77 -29.20 11.44
CA GLU A 647 66.38 -29.68 10.13
C GLU A 647 66.62 -28.62 9.06
N GLU A 648 66.28 -27.36 9.33
CA GLU A 648 66.56 -26.23 8.43
C GLU A 648 68.06 -26.03 8.22
N ILE A 649 68.89 -26.10 9.26
CA ILE A 649 70.35 -25.98 9.13
C ILE A 649 70.92 -27.12 8.25
N ARG A 650 70.35 -28.32 8.33
CA ARG A 650 70.78 -29.45 7.47
C ARG A 650 70.36 -29.24 6.03
N GLU A 651 69.19 -28.65 5.80
CA GLU A 651 68.71 -28.34 4.46
C GLU A 651 69.55 -27.23 3.82
N MET A 652 69.79 -26.15 4.55
CA MET A 652 70.70 -25.07 4.15
C MET A 652 72.11 -25.59 3.86
N TYR A 653 72.59 -26.58 4.64
CA TYR A 653 73.88 -27.20 4.37
C TYR A 653 73.87 -28.02 3.07
N ARG A 654 72.79 -28.76 2.77
CA ARG A 654 72.67 -29.49 1.49
C ARG A 654 72.65 -28.53 0.31
N GLU A 655 71.89 -27.44 0.43
CA GLU A 655 71.82 -26.38 -0.58
C GLU A 655 73.19 -25.75 -0.82
N HIS A 656 73.91 -25.43 0.26
CA HIS A 656 75.28 -24.92 0.18
C HIS A 656 76.24 -25.90 -0.52
N ILE A 657 76.18 -27.18 -0.17
CA ILE A 657 77.02 -28.21 -0.80
C ILE A 657 76.71 -28.34 -2.29
N TYR A 658 75.43 -28.27 -2.68
CA TYR A 658 75.02 -28.34 -4.08
C TYR A 658 75.53 -27.13 -4.89
N LEU A 659 75.42 -25.92 -4.35
CA LEU A 659 75.98 -24.71 -4.99
C LEU A 659 77.50 -24.76 -5.07
N GLN A 660 78.16 -25.26 -4.02
CA GLN A 660 79.61 -25.46 -4.00
C GLN A 660 80.05 -26.49 -5.05
N GLU A 661 79.27 -27.54 -5.27
CA GLU A 661 79.52 -28.57 -6.28
C GLU A 661 79.39 -28.03 -7.70
N LEU A 662 78.31 -27.30 -8.00
CA LEU A 662 78.11 -26.65 -9.31
C LEU A 662 79.26 -25.69 -9.64
N ALA A 663 79.64 -24.84 -8.69
CA ALA A 663 80.75 -23.92 -8.89
C ALA A 663 82.11 -24.62 -9.00
N ALA A 664 82.29 -25.75 -8.32
CA ALA A 664 83.48 -26.58 -8.49
C ALA A 664 83.51 -27.29 -9.85
N GLU A 665 82.34 -27.65 -10.39
CA GLU A 665 82.24 -28.26 -11.72
C GLU A 665 82.69 -27.26 -12.77
N ASP A 666 82.21 -26.03 -12.70
CA ASP A 666 82.61 -24.93 -13.56
C ASP A 666 84.11 -24.60 -13.39
N TYR A 667 84.60 -24.48 -12.15
CA TYR A 667 86.01 -24.15 -11.89
C TYR A 667 86.99 -25.23 -12.36
N THR A 668 86.60 -26.51 -12.22
CA THR A 668 87.46 -27.65 -12.60
C THR A 668 87.17 -28.17 -14.01
N ASN A 669 86.25 -27.56 -14.76
CA ASN A 669 85.70 -28.08 -16.02
C ASN A 669 85.27 -29.56 -15.91
N GLY A 670 84.68 -29.95 -14.77
CA GLY A 670 84.24 -31.31 -14.47
C GLY A 670 85.34 -32.27 -13.97
N PHE A 671 86.60 -31.86 -13.82
CA PHE A 671 87.71 -32.72 -13.39
C PHE A 671 87.98 -32.68 -11.88
N MET A 672 87.04 -33.14 -11.07
CA MET A 672 87.10 -33.05 -9.60
C MET A 672 87.92 -34.14 -8.89
N LEU A 673 88.15 -35.29 -9.53
CA LEU A 673 88.81 -36.47 -8.92
C LEU A 673 90.25 -36.65 -9.39
N ASN A 674 91.13 -37.10 -8.49
CA ASN A 674 92.45 -37.60 -8.90
C ASN A 674 92.35 -38.92 -9.67
N ARG A 675 93.45 -39.29 -10.36
CA ARG A 675 93.49 -40.45 -11.26
C ARG A 675 93.09 -41.77 -10.57
N LYS A 676 93.46 -41.93 -9.29
CA LYS A 676 93.17 -43.15 -8.51
C LYS A 676 91.70 -43.21 -8.08
N ALA A 677 91.13 -42.09 -7.61
CA ALA A 677 89.72 -41.99 -7.21
C ALA A 677 88.77 -42.12 -8.42
N ARG A 678 89.14 -41.54 -9.57
CA ARG A 678 88.39 -41.67 -10.83
C ARG A 678 88.35 -43.11 -11.32
N ALA A 679 89.47 -43.82 -11.27
CA ALA A 679 89.53 -45.24 -11.65
C ALA A 679 88.73 -46.14 -10.69
N ALA A 680 88.56 -45.72 -9.43
CA ALA A 680 87.77 -46.42 -8.42
C ALA A 680 86.26 -46.12 -8.49
N GLY A 681 85.81 -45.26 -9.43
CA GLY A 681 84.40 -44.91 -9.58
C GLY A 681 83.82 -44.16 -8.38
N VAL A 682 84.65 -43.38 -7.67
CA VAL A 682 84.18 -42.54 -6.56
C VAL A 682 83.28 -41.43 -7.12
N ASP A 683 82.15 -41.20 -6.46
CA ASP A 683 81.25 -40.10 -6.79
C ASP A 683 81.89 -38.74 -6.42
N PRO A 684 82.05 -37.79 -7.38
CA PRO A 684 82.61 -36.46 -7.09
C PRO A 684 81.88 -35.70 -5.99
N SER A 685 80.54 -35.77 -5.95
CA SER A 685 79.70 -35.09 -4.96
C SER A 685 80.02 -35.54 -3.53
N SER A 686 80.44 -36.80 -3.35
CA SER A 686 80.87 -37.35 -2.07
C SER A 686 82.12 -36.70 -1.47
N LEU A 687 82.86 -35.88 -2.24
CA LEU A 687 84.04 -35.15 -1.73
C LEU A 687 83.65 -33.89 -0.94
N PHE A 688 82.50 -33.29 -1.24
CA PHE A 688 82.04 -32.05 -0.62
C PHE A 688 81.46 -32.27 0.78
N SER A 689 81.03 -33.50 1.09
CA SER A 689 80.58 -33.92 2.42
C SER A 689 81.49 -34.99 3.05
N GLY A 690 81.54 -35.13 4.37
CA GLY A 690 82.33 -36.19 5.06
C GLY A 690 83.73 -35.79 5.59
N PRO A 691 84.60 -36.75 5.95
CA PRO A 691 85.89 -36.46 6.59
C PRO A 691 86.93 -35.85 5.63
N SER A 692 87.58 -34.75 6.04
CA SER A 692 88.53 -34.01 5.20
C SER A 692 89.67 -34.87 4.66
N HIS A 693 90.25 -35.77 5.46
CA HIS A 693 91.36 -36.63 4.99
C HIS A 693 90.97 -37.56 3.83
N VAL A 694 89.70 -37.97 3.74
CA VAL A 694 89.19 -38.80 2.64
C VAL A 694 88.98 -37.95 1.39
N ALA A 695 88.44 -36.74 1.56
CA ALA A 695 88.18 -35.80 0.48
C ALA A 695 89.48 -35.36 -0.20
N TYR A 696 90.46 -34.87 0.56
CA TYR A 696 91.75 -34.39 0.03
C TYR A 696 92.59 -35.52 -0.61
N ALA A 697 92.51 -36.75 -0.09
CA ALA A 697 93.21 -37.89 -0.69
C ALA A 697 92.62 -38.34 -2.04
N ARG A 698 91.41 -37.88 -2.39
CA ARG A 698 90.66 -38.28 -3.59
C ARG A 698 90.41 -37.14 -4.57
N ALA A 699 90.51 -35.89 -4.12
CA ALA A 699 90.37 -34.68 -4.92
C ALA A 699 91.49 -34.49 -5.95
N SER A 700 91.18 -33.84 -7.07
CA SER A 700 92.17 -33.32 -8.03
C SER A 700 92.88 -32.08 -7.46
N GLU A 701 94.04 -31.72 -8.03
CA GLU A 701 94.75 -30.49 -7.66
C GLU A 701 93.89 -29.24 -7.88
N ASP A 702 93.08 -29.23 -8.95
CA ASP A 702 92.16 -28.13 -9.25
C ASP A 702 91.02 -28.01 -8.24
N LEU A 703 90.48 -29.13 -7.75
CA LEU A 703 89.46 -29.12 -6.70
C LEU A 703 90.04 -28.68 -5.35
N ILE A 704 91.27 -29.08 -5.04
CA ILE A 704 91.98 -28.61 -3.85
C ILE A 704 92.16 -27.09 -3.93
N ARG A 705 92.59 -26.57 -5.08
CA ARG A 705 92.74 -25.13 -5.32
C ARG A 705 91.41 -24.38 -5.22
N PHE A 706 90.32 -24.93 -5.75
CA PHE A 706 88.97 -24.37 -5.58
C PHE A 706 88.59 -24.23 -4.11
N TRP A 707 88.89 -25.23 -3.27
CA TRP A 707 88.66 -25.15 -1.83
C TRP A 707 89.57 -24.17 -1.09
N GLU A 708 90.69 -23.75 -1.68
CA GLU A 708 91.57 -22.74 -1.09
C GLU A 708 91.22 -21.32 -1.53
N GLU A 709 90.88 -21.13 -2.80
CA GLU A 709 90.75 -19.81 -3.43
C GLU A 709 89.29 -19.32 -3.52
N VAL A 710 88.32 -20.22 -3.66
CA VAL A 710 86.95 -19.86 -4.05
C VAL A 710 85.94 -20.16 -2.95
N SER A 711 85.84 -21.41 -2.52
CA SER A 711 84.86 -21.81 -1.51
C SER A 711 85.43 -22.88 -0.57
N PRO A 712 85.83 -22.51 0.65
CA PRO A 712 86.40 -23.45 1.61
C PRO A 712 85.46 -24.61 1.92
N ARG A 713 86.03 -25.83 1.90
CA ARG A 713 85.32 -27.00 2.37
C ARG A 713 85.04 -26.88 3.86
N ILE A 714 83.76 -26.98 4.23
CA ILE A 714 83.28 -26.87 5.60
C ILE A 714 82.44 -28.08 5.96
N THR A 715 82.57 -28.52 7.21
CA THR A 715 81.72 -29.55 7.80
C THR A 715 80.36 -28.96 8.20
N LEU A 716 79.34 -29.80 8.35
CA LEU A 716 78.03 -29.38 8.89
C LEU A 716 78.19 -28.66 10.25
N ALA A 717 79.15 -29.08 11.07
CA ALA A 717 79.46 -28.41 12.33
C ALA A 717 79.95 -26.98 12.09
N GLU A 718 80.95 -26.78 11.23
CA GLU A 718 81.46 -25.44 10.87
C GLU A 718 80.41 -24.56 10.18
N PHE A 719 79.58 -25.15 9.29
CA PHE A 719 78.45 -24.46 8.67
C PHE A 719 77.44 -24.00 9.72
N THR A 720 77.11 -24.85 10.68
CA THR A 720 76.24 -24.50 11.81
C THR A 720 76.82 -23.32 12.60
N GLU A 721 78.13 -23.28 12.83
CA GLU A 721 78.77 -22.13 13.51
C GLU A 721 78.70 -20.84 12.67
N GLN A 722 78.82 -20.93 11.35
CA GLN A 722 78.72 -19.78 10.46
C GLN A 722 77.28 -19.24 10.37
N VAL A 723 76.28 -20.12 10.44
CA VAL A 723 74.85 -19.74 10.41
C VAL A 723 74.37 -19.25 11.78
N THR A 724 74.81 -19.85 12.88
CA THR A 724 74.32 -19.53 14.25
C THR A 724 75.23 -18.58 15.02
N GLY A 725 76.46 -18.33 14.55
CA GLY A 725 77.46 -17.52 15.25
C GLY A 725 78.06 -18.15 16.52
N VAL A 726 77.61 -19.36 16.92
CA VAL A 726 78.04 -20.04 18.15
C VAL A 726 79.13 -21.07 17.85
N ARG A 727 80.29 -20.95 18.51
CA ARG A 727 81.36 -21.97 18.40
C ARG A 727 81.02 -23.24 19.18
N THR A 728 81.41 -24.38 18.63
CA THR A 728 81.18 -25.72 19.18
C THR A 728 82.50 -26.50 19.23
N GLY A 729 82.64 -27.41 20.21
CA GLY A 729 83.83 -28.27 20.29
C GLY A 729 84.01 -29.17 19.06
N ALA A 730 82.91 -29.54 18.40
CA ALA A 730 82.93 -30.31 17.16
C ALA A 730 83.46 -29.48 15.97
N GLY A 731 83.09 -28.21 15.84
CA GLY A 731 83.59 -27.33 14.79
C GLY A 731 85.05 -26.89 15.01
N GLU A 732 85.50 -26.74 16.26
CA GLU A 732 86.92 -26.53 16.58
C GLU A 732 87.78 -27.73 16.20
N THR A 733 87.31 -28.96 16.50
CA THR A 733 87.96 -30.20 16.07
C THR A 733 88.00 -30.32 14.54
N ALA A 734 86.93 -29.93 13.85
CA ALA A 734 86.85 -29.95 12.38
C ALA A 734 87.82 -28.95 11.74
N ARG A 735 87.95 -27.73 12.28
CA ARG A 735 88.92 -26.72 11.83
C ARG A 735 90.35 -27.22 11.98
N HIS A 736 90.71 -27.76 13.14
CA HIS A 736 92.04 -28.33 13.36
C HIS A 736 92.34 -29.48 12.39
N ALA A 737 91.38 -30.39 12.17
CA ALA A 737 91.54 -31.49 11.22
C ALA A 737 91.68 -30.99 9.76
N ARG A 738 90.99 -29.90 9.38
CA ARG A 738 91.10 -29.27 8.07
C ARG A 738 92.46 -28.59 7.90
N GLU A 739 92.90 -27.80 8.88
CA GLU A 739 94.20 -27.13 8.84
C GLU A 739 95.36 -28.12 8.80
N ASP A 740 95.27 -29.22 9.55
CA ASP A 740 96.28 -30.30 9.53
C ASP A 740 96.37 -30.99 8.16
N GLN A 741 95.25 -31.15 7.44
CA GLN A 741 95.27 -31.68 6.08
C GLN A 741 95.75 -30.65 5.07
N ARG A 742 95.33 -29.39 5.21
CA ARG A 742 95.82 -28.27 4.36
C ARG A 742 97.33 -28.06 4.50
N ARG A 743 97.94 -28.39 5.64
CA ARG A 743 99.41 -28.34 5.80
C ARG A 743 100.15 -29.55 5.22
N ARG A 744 99.45 -30.63 4.86
CA ARG A 744 100.03 -31.89 4.35
C ARG A 744 100.04 -31.99 2.82
N PHE A 745 99.19 -31.22 2.17
CA PHE A 745 99.06 -31.09 0.72
C PHE A 745 99.40 -29.66 0.33
#